data_AF-A0A1U6I2J7-F1
#
_entry.id   AF-A0A1U6I2J7-F1
#
_cell.length_a   1.000
_cell.length_b   1.000
_cell.length_c   1.000
_cell.angle_alpha   90.00
_cell.angle_beta   90.00
_cell.angle_gamma   90.00
#
_symmetry.space_group_name_H-M   'P 1'
#
loop_
_entity.id
_entity.type
_entity.pdbx_description
1 polymer ?
#
loop_
_entity_poly.entity_id
_entity_poly.type
_entity_poly.pdbx_seq_one_letter_code
_entity_poly.pdbx_strand_id
1 'polypeptide(L)'
;MTPTWHAAMISPQQDFDGAPRLRKEFRLEEGHGAVVKATLRATAFGVYEAFINGAPVGVDVLSPGWSSYEWRLRYRTYDVTALVAPSTVIGVELGNGWYRGRLAWHGESNLYGSELGFYGQLDIEYADGHVQSVASDGTWQAGPSATTFNEIYDGQAIDARRTQPGWTKPGFGGGGWTGVREVEFDAGRLAEPVGPPVVRAGVVKPVRVFTSPAGKTLVDFGQNLVGWLRFTVQGGPGEVITLRHAEVLEDGELGVRPLRSAKATDTFILSGGQDFFEPTKTFHGFRYAEVTGWPGTLTEDSLEAVVVHSELERTGTFECSNELVNQLHRNIVWGLRGNFLDLPTDCPQRDERLGWTGDIAVFAPTAAFLYDVKDFLQDWLLDLAAEQEAADGLVPITVPDILKYCPQPPEFPKPESSALWSEASVWVPWALWEAYGDVGVLENQYASMASHTRRVEGLLSPTGLWDQGFQFGDWLDPDAAPDEPWAAKADTGVVATACLYRTACITAQTARLLGKTDDAAYFEQLAGRVRASFAEHYVAADGTIRSDCTTVYALAIAFDVLHTEGLREFAGNRLAELVRDNNYRVSTGFAGTPFITHALTDTGHADEAYRLLLEESCPSWLYPVTMGATTVWERWDSMLPDGTINPGEMTSFNHYALGAVADWMHKAVGGIRPLAPGYGKVRIAPLPGVGIDWARTSLKTPHGTVSVEWRLDGGALHVEATVPDGVEADVDLPGREPFTVQGGTHRFTADAGLLAT
;
A
#
# COMPACT_ATOMS: atom_id res chain seq x y z
N MET A 1 18.66 23.68 3.27
CA MET A 1 18.77 24.45 4.54
C MET A 1 17.44 24.26 5.24
N THR A 2 17.45 23.76 6.48
CA THR A 2 16.24 23.60 7.28
C THR A 2 15.54 24.95 7.41
N PRO A 3 14.23 25.06 7.16
CA PRO A 3 13.51 26.33 7.31
C PRO A 3 13.60 26.82 8.76
N THR A 4 13.84 28.12 8.93
CA THR A 4 13.73 28.76 10.25
C THR A 4 12.25 28.98 10.54
N TRP A 5 11.74 28.28 11.55
CA TRP A 5 10.35 28.39 11.96
C TRP A 5 10.16 29.47 13.03
N HIS A 6 9.13 30.29 12.83
CA HIS A 6 8.57 31.24 13.79
C HIS A 6 7.15 30.86 14.23
N ALA A 7 6.65 29.73 13.73
CA ALA A 7 5.32 29.21 14.00
C ALA A 7 5.22 28.55 15.38
N ALA A 8 4.04 28.67 15.97
CA ALA A 8 3.57 27.89 17.10
C ALA A 8 2.49 26.91 16.64
N MET A 9 2.38 25.76 17.32
CA MET A 9 1.26 24.83 17.12
C MET A 9 0.03 25.46 17.76
N ILE A 10 -1.02 25.72 16.99
CA ILE A 10 -2.23 26.40 17.48
C ILE A 10 -3.45 25.49 17.40
N SER A 11 -4.26 25.53 18.45
CA SER A 11 -5.55 24.84 18.55
C SER A 11 -6.66 25.86 18.82
N PRO A 12 -7.91 25.60 18.41
CA PRO A 12 -9.07 26.35 18.88
C PRO A 12 -9.07 26.51 20.41
N GLN A 13 -9.42 27.71 20.90
CA GLN A 13 -9.52 27.98 22.34
C GLN A 13 -10.73 27.28 22.99
N GLN A 14 -11.75 26.98 22.20
CA GLN A 14 -12.92 26.21 22.57
C GLN A 14 -13.09 25.05 21.60
N ASP A 15 -13.82 24.02 22.02
CA ASP A 15 -14.19 22.93 21.12
C ASP A 15 -15.26 23.38 20.12
N PHE A 16 -15.17 22.86 18.90
CA PHE A 16 -16.15 23.05 17.85
C PHE A 16 -16.56 21.68 17.33
N ASP A 17 -17.86 21.43 17.23
CA ASP A 17 -18.37 20.17 16.66
C ASP A 17 -17.74 19.89 15.29
N GLY A 18 -17.16 18.69 15.13
CA GLY A 18 -16.65 18.18 13.87
C GLY A 18 -15.24 18.67 13.52
N ALA A 19 -15.14 19.44 12.43
CA ALA A 19 -13.88 19.86 11.82
C ALA A 19 -13.67 21.38 12.00
N PRO A 20 -12.90 21.86 13.00
CA PRO A 20 -12.74 23.29 13.23
C PRO A 20 -11.99 23.99 12.10
N ARG A 21 -12.29 25.27 11.89
CA ARG A 21 -11.59 26.15 10.95
C ARG A 21 -10.70 27.13 11.68
N LEU A 22 -9.54 27.44 11.10
CA LEU A 22 -8.61 28.47 11.56
C LEU A 22 -8.40 29.49 10.45
N ARG A 23 -8.28 30.78 10.79
CA ARG A 23 -7.96 31.82 9.79
C ARG A 23 -7.06 32.92 10.35
N LYS A 24 -6.26 33.52 9.46
CA LYS A 24 -5.53 34.77 9.69
C LYS A 24 -5.60 35.66 8.47
N GLU A 25 -6.01 36.90 8.69
CA GLU A 25 -5.98 37.97 7.70
C GLU A 25 -4.79 38.88 7.98
N PHE A 26 -4.03 39.21 6.95
CA PHE A 26 -2.87 40.09 7.05
C PHE A 26 -2.73 40.97 5.81
N ARG A 27 -1.82 41.95 5.89
CA ARG A 27 -1.42 42.79 4.77
C ARG A 27 0.04 42.57 4.44
N LEU A 28 0.34 42.72 3.16
CA LEU A 28 1.72 42.76 2.69
C LEU A 28 2.42 44.01 3.21
N GLU A 29 3.68 43.86 3.58
CA GLU A 29 4.53 45.00 3.97
C GLU A 29 4.80 45.90 2.77
N GLU A 30 4.62 47.21 2.98
CA GLU A 30 4.81 48.21 1.93
C GLU A 30 6.28 48.61 1.79
N GLY A 31 6.68 49.07 0.61
CA GLY A 31 8.04 49.60 0.38
C GLY A 31 9.07 48.59 -0.12
N HIS A 32 8.71 47.32 -0.25
CA HIS A 32 9.61 46.22 -0.65
C HIS A 32 9.51 45.80 -2.13
N GLY A 33 8.65 46.45 -2.91
CA GLY A 33 8.43 46.12 -4.33
C GLY A 33 7.46 44.96 -4.52
N ALA A 34 7.62 44.21 -5.63
CA ALA A 34 6.73 43.11 -5.98
C ALA A 34 7.10 41.82 -5.22
N VAL A 35 6.10 41.00 -4.90
CA VAL A 35 6.32 39.62 -4.45
C VAL A 35 6.91 38.81 -5.60
N VAL A 36 8.03 38.14 -5.37
CA VAL A 36 8.70 37.28 -6.36
C VAL A 36 8.51 35.79 -6.05
N LYS A 37 8.27 35.45 -4.78
CA LYS A 37 8.03 34.09 -4.32
C LYS A 37 7.21 34.09 -3.04
N ALA A 38 6.26 33.17 -2.91
CA ALA A 38 5.61 32.89 -1.64
C ALA A 38 5.52 31.38 -1.42
N THR A 39 5.92 30.92 -0.24
CA THR A 39 5.98 29.49 0.10
C THR A 39 5.27 29.22 1.42
N LEU A 40 4.19 28.45 1.37
CA LEU A 40 3.51 27.96 2.57
C LEU A 40 4.09 26.61 2.97
N ARG A 41 4.47 26.47 4.23
CA ARG A 41 4.79 25.19 4.85
C ARG A 41 3.76 24.89 5.92
N ALA A 42 3.16 23.70 5.90
CA ALA A 42 2.02 23.39 6.76
C ALA A 42 1.95 21.92 7.17
N THR A 43 1.56 21.70 8.43
CA THR A 43 1.22 20.40 9.00
C THR A 43 0.10 20.55 10.04
N ALA A 44 -0.40 19.43 10.56
CA ALA A 44 -1.45 19.40 11.56
C ALA A 44 -1.28 18.23 12.53
N PHE A 45 -1.74 18.42 13.76
CA PHE A 45 -2.26 17.32 14.57
C PHE A 45 -3.65 16.98 14.06
N GLY A 46 -3.74 15.91 13.28
CA GLY A 46 -4.91 15.54 12.47
C GLY A 46 -4.60 15.63 10.99
N VAL A 47 -5.62 15.99 10.21
CA VAL A 47 -5.47 16.34 8.79
C VAL A 47 -5.92 17.79 8.55
N TYR A 48 -5.49 18.41 7.46
CA TYR A 48 -5.87 19.77 7.11
C TYR A 48 -6.15 19.97 5.62
N GLU A 49 -7.01 20.94 5.33
CA GLU A 49 -7.14 21.57 4.02
C GLU A 49 -6.83 23.07 4.17
N ALA A 50 -5.85 23.56 3.41
CA ALA A 50 -5.43 24.95 3.46
C ALA A 50 -5.85 25.73 2.20
N PHE A 51 -6.19 27.00 2.41
CA PHE A 51 -6.66 27.92 1.40
C PHE A 51 -5.96 29.27 1.55
N ILE A 52 -5.66 29.92 0.44
CA ILE A 52 -5.24 31.33 0.41
C ILE A 52 -6.21 32.10 -0.49
N ASN A 53 -6.84 33.13 0.08
CA ASN A 53 -7.82 33.98 -0.62
C ASN A 53 -8.97 33.20 -1.30
N GLY A 54 -9.33 32.06 -0.72
CA GLY A 54 -10.39 31.17 -1.20
C GLY A 54 -9.97 30.13 -2.25
N ALA A 55 -8.71 30.12 -2.67
CA ALA A 55 -8.16 29.05 -3.51
C ALA A 55 -7.45 27.99 -2.65
N PRO A 56 -7.63 26.68 -2.90
CA PRO A 56 -6.81 25.64 -2.28
C PRO A 56 -5.32 25.89 -2.55
N VAL A 57 -4.46 25.59 -1.57
CA VAL A 57 -3.00 25.76 -1.73
C VAL A 57 -2.35 24.61 -2.49
N GLY A 58 -3.03 23.47 -2.59
CA GLY A 58 -2.57 22.25 -3.22
C GLY A 58 -3.75 21.39 -3.69
N VAL A 59 -3.42 20.29 -4.39
CA VAL A 59 -4.40 19.30 -4.90
C VAL A 59 -4.61 18.13 -3.93
N ASP A 60 -3.73 18.05 -2.94
CA ASP A 60 -3.66 17.00 -1.96
C ASP A 60 -4.87 16.99 -1.02
N VAL A 61 -5.14 15.81 -0.48
CA VAL A 61 -6.19 15.53 0.51
C VAL A 61 -5.59 14.73 1.64
N LEU A 62 -6.24 14.75 2.81
CA LEU A 62 -5.79 14.01 4.00
C LEU A 62 -4.35 14.35 4.43
N SER A 63 -3.83 15.52 4.02
CA SER A 63 -2.52 16.01 4.46
C SER A 63 -2.50 16.27 5.97
N PRO A 64 -1.39 16.00 6.68
CA PRO A 64 -0.08 15.62 6.16
C PRO A 64 0.10 14.11 5.90
N GLY A 65 -0.97 13.30 6.02
CA GLY A 65 -0.89 11.85 6.00
C GLY A 65 -0.69 11.25 7.39
N TRP A 66 -0.45 9.94 7.46
CA TRP A 66 -0.17 9.18 8.67
C TRP A 66 1.28 8.72 8.75
N SER A 67 2.06 9.40 9.61
CA SER A 67 3.39 8.96 10.02
C SER A 67 3.37 8.62 11.51
N SER A 68 4.47 8.08 12.05
CA SER A 68 4.61 7.84 13.49
C SER A 68 4.80 9.18 14.23
N TYR A 69 3.71 9.90 14.48
CA TYR A 69 3.70 11.31 14.90
C TYR A 69 4.49 11.64 16.19
N GLU A 70 4.78 10.64 17.03
CA GLU A 70 5.66 10.75 18.20
C GLU A 70 7.10 11.05 17.81
N TRP A 71 7.53 10.55 16.65
CA TRP A 71 8.90 10.61 16.14
C TRP A 71 9.01 11.50 14.91
N ARG A 72 8.00 11.47 14.03
CA ARG A 72 8.01 12.10 12.71
C ARG A 72 6.65 12.71 12.39
N LEU A 73 6.58 14.04 12.35
CA LEU A 73 5.43 14.81 11.87
C LEU A 73 5.80 15.48 10.55
N ARG A 74 5.29 14.94 9.45
CA ARG A 74 5.58 15.48 8.11
C ARG A 74 4.90 16.83 7.92
N TYR A 75 5.57 17.77 7.26
CA TYR A 75 4.97 19.00 6.77
C TYR A 75 4.99 19.05 5.24
N ARG A 76 4.03 19.71 4.61
CA ARG A 76 4.01 19.91 3.15
C ARG A 76 4.44 21.33 2.80
N THR A 77 5.03 21.49 1.63
CA THR A 77 5.51 22.78 1.11
C THR A 77 4.80 23.11 -0.19
N TYR A 78 4.23 24.31 -0.29
CA TYR A 78 3.45 24.77 -1.43
C TYR A 78 4.01 26.08 -1.98
N ASP A 79 4.17 26.16 -3.30
CA ASP A 79 4.33 27.44 -3.99
C ASP A 79 2.96 28.10 -4.10
N VAL A 80 2.79 29.22 -3.40
CA VAL A 80 1.53 29.96 -3.33
C VAL A 80 1.71 31.39 -3.85
N THR A 81 2.77 31.65 -4.61
CA THR A 81 3.12 32.99 -5.13
C THR A 81 1.94 33.64 -5.83
N ALA A 82 1.21 32.89 -6.66
CA ALA A 82 0.07 33.38 -7.42
C ALA A 82 -1.20 33.64 -6.58
N LEU A 83 -1.26 33.17 -5.33
CA LEU A 83 -2.44 33.29 -4.46
C LEU A 83 -2.37 34.51 -3.53
N VAL A 84 -1.18 35.08 -3.35
CA VAL A 84 -0.94 36.21 -2.44
C VAL A 84 -1.35 37.53 -3.09
N ALA A 85 -2.06 38.36 -2.32
CA ALA A 85 -2.54 39.68 -2.70
C ALA A 85 -2.24 40.72 -1.59
N PRO A 86 -2.37 42.04 -1.85
CA PRO A 86 -2.06 43.07 -0.85
C PRO A 86 -2.76 42.88 0.51
N SER A 87 -3.99 42.36 0.48
CA SER A 87 -4.68 41.82 1.66
C SER A 87 -4.90 40.34 1.40
N THR A 88 -4.40 39.51 2.32
CA THR A 88 -4.41 38.05 2.15
C THR A 88 -4.99 37.37 3.38
N VAL A 89 -5.74 36.30 3.16
CA VAL A 89 -6.22 35.39 4.20
C VAL A 89 -5.66 34.00 3.99
N ILE A 90 -5.07 33.43 5.04
CA ILE A 90 -4.82 32.00 5.15
C ILE A 90 -6.01 31.41 5.91
N GLY A 91 -6.66 30.41 5.32
CA GLY A 91 -7.71 29.63 5.96
C GLY A 91 -7.33 28.15 6.00
N VAL A 92 -7.64 27.48 7.10
CA VAL A 92 -7.36 26.06 7.31
C VAL A 92 -8.61 25.39 7.88
N GLU A 93 -9.03 24.26 7.35
CA GLU A 93 -10.03 23.38 7.97
C GLU A 93 -9.32 22.12 8.47
N LEU A 94 -9.47 21.79 9.75
CA LEU A 94 -8.83 20.63 10.40
C LEU A 94 -9.77 19.43 10.46
N GLY A 95 -9.24 18.22 10.41
CA GLY A 95 -9.98 16.96 10.63
C GLY A 95 -9.26 16.04 11.61
N ASN A 96 -9.99 15.07 12.14
CA ASN A 96 -9.50 14.07 13.08
C ASN A 96 -8.31 13.30 12.53
N GLY A 97 -8.44 12.82 11.29
CA GLY A 97 -7.44 11.99 10.64
C GLY A 97 -7.06 10.78 11.51
N TRP A 98 -5.83 10.33 11.36
CA TRP A 98 -5.25 9.26 12.18
C TRP A 98 -4.78 9.75 13.55
N TYR A 99 -4.51 11.05 13.71
CA TYR A 99 -4.00 11.59 14.99
C TYR A 99 -5.02 11.45 16.13
N ARG A 100 -6.27 11.89 15.88
CA ARG A 100 -7.35 11.96 16.87
C ARG A 100 -8.43 10.89 16.66
N GLY A 101 -8.60 10.45 15.41
CA GLY A 101 -9.68 9.54 15.02
C GLY A 101 -9.58 8.16 15.66
N ARG A 102 -10.64 7.39 15.49
CA ARG A 102 -10.67 5.99 15.93
C ARG A 102 -9.78 5.14 15.03
N LEU A 103 -8.92 4.31 15.62
CA LEU A 103 -8.00 3.43 14.91
C LEU A 103 -8.08 1.99 15.45
N ALA A 104 -7.88 1.04 14.53
CA ALA A 104 -8.01 -0.40 14.76
C ALA A 104 -9.37 -0.87 15.31
N TRP A 105 -9.46 -2.18 15.54
CA TRP A 105 -10.67 -2.90 15.95
C TRP A 105 -10.98 -2.82 17.45
N HIS A 106 -10.09 -2.23 18.26
CA HIS A 106 -10.32 -2.04 19.70
C HIS A 106 -11.27 -0.87 20.01
N GLY A 107 -11.55 -0.01 19.04
CA GLY A 107 -12.48 1.11 19.19
C GLY A 107 -11.90 2.33 19.91
N GLU A 108 -10.59 2.35 20.16
CA GLU A 108 -9.89 3.46 20.81
C GLU A 108 -9.69 4.64 19.85
N SER A 109 -9.65 5.84 20.41
CA SER A 109 -9.42 7.12 19.69
C SER A 109 -8.44 7.98 20.48
N ASN A 110 -7.94 9.06 19.87
CA ASN A 110 -6.96 9.96 20.49
C ASN A 110 -5.64 9.26 20.88
N LEU A 111 -5.22 8.25 20.11
CA LEU A 111 -4.02 7.45 20.41
C LEU A 111 -2.74 8.31 20.41
N TYR A 112 -2.65 9.29 19.52
CA TYR A 112 -1.52 10.25 19.50
C TYR A 112 -1.79 11.51 20.33
N GLY A 113 -3.05 11.94 20.39
CA GLY A 113 -3.47 13.07 21.21
C GLY A 113 -4.93 13.45 20.98
N SER A 114 -5.49 14.21 21.91
CA SER A 114 -6.91 14.62 21.91
C SER A 114 -7.17 16.01 21.34
N GLU A 115 -6.12 16.79 21.08
CA GLU A 115 -6.23 18.17 20.61
C GLU A 115 -5.80 18.27 19.15
N LEU A 116 -6.70 18.77 18.28
CA LEU A 116 -6.32 19.13 16.92
C LEU A 116 -5.47 20.39 16.93
N GLY A 117 -4.56 20.49 15.97
CA GLY A 117 -3.64 21.61 15.90
C GLY A 117 -3.17 21.89 14.49
N PHE A 118 -2.82 23.14 14.23
CA PHE A 118 -2.19 23.58 12.99
C PHE A 118 -0.82 24.18 13.28
N TYR A 119 0.15 23.83 12.46
CA TYR A 119 1.48 24.44 12.47
C TYR A 119 1.84 24.83 11.05
N GLY A 120 2.00 26.13 10.79
CA GLY A 120 2.32 26.58 9.45
C GLY A 120 2.90 27.98 9.36
N GLN A 121 3.67 28.20 8.31
CA GLN A 121 4.34 29.46 8.03
C GLN A 121 4.32 29.74 6.53
N LEU A 122 3.87 30.94 6.18
CA LEU A 122 3.97 31.50 4.84
C LEU A 122 5.13 32.49 4.79
N ASP A 123 6.17 32.18 4.02
CA ASP A 123 7.28 33.10 3.75
C ASP A 123 7.05 33.78 2.39
N ILE A 124 7.11 35.11 2.36
CA ILE A 124 6.86 35.94 1.18
C ILE A 124 8.14 36.74 0.88
N GLU A 125 8.81 36.39 -0.21
CA GLU A 125 10.01 37.05 -0.70
C GLU A 125 9.64 38.15 -1.69
N TYR A 126 10.19 39.35 -1.46
CA TYR A 126 10.00 40.52 -2.29
C TYR A 126 11.20 40.76 -3.23
N ALA A 127 11.01 41.61 -4.24
CA ALA A 127 12.01 41.89 -5.27
C ALA A 127 13.30 42.54 -4.73
N ASP A 128 13.26 43.18 -3.57
CA ASP A 128 14.43 43.75 -2.88
C ASP A 128 15.17 42.74 -1.98
N GLY A 129 14.68 41.49 -1.91
CA GLY A 129 15.21 40.42 -1.06
C GLY A 129 14.65 40.41 0.37
N HIS A 130 13.74 41.32 0.72
CA HIS A 130 13.03 41.28 1.99
C HIS A 130 12.12 40.05 2.07
N VAL A 131 11.96 39.48 3.27
CA VAL A 131 11.08 38.35 3.52
C VAL A 131 10.10 38.70 4.65
N GLN A 132 8.82 38.66 4.34
CA GLN A 132 7.75 38.72 5.33
C GLN A 132 7.28 37.30 5.67
N SER A 133 7.37 36.92 6.94
CA SER A 133 6.88 35.63 7.43
C SER A 133 5.56 35.80 8.19
N VAL A 134 4.54 35.05 7.78
CA VAL A 134 3.24 34.99 8.45
C VAL A 134 3.06 33.59 9.02
N ALA A 135 3.20 33.46 10.34
CA ALA A 135 3.18 32.19 11.04
C ALA A 135 1.88 31.93 11.81
N SER A 136 1.61 30.66 12.11
CA SER A 136 0.62 30.23 13.11
C SER A 136 1.02 30.74 14.50
N ASP A 137 0.14 31.52 15.13
CA ASP A 137 0.39 32.17 16.42
C ASP A 137 -0.94 32.52 17.13
N GLY A 138 -0.87 33.10 18.33
CA GLY A 138 -2.04 33.51 19.12
C GLY A 138 -2.95 34.58 18.48
N THR A 139 -2.61 35.14 17.32
CA THR A 139 -3.45 36.14 16.63
C THR A 139 -4.47 35.53 15.67
N TRP A 140 -4.41 34.22 15.43
CA TRP A 140 -5.38 33.51 14.59
C TRP A 140 -6.74 33.42 15.26
N GLN A 141 -7.76 33.22 14.42
CA GLN A 141 -9.13 32.98 14.86
C GLN A 141 -9.55 31.56 14.53
N ALA A 142 -10.41 30.96 15.36
CA ALA A 142 -11.02 29.65 15.15
C ALA A 142 -12.54 29.76 15.02
N GLY A 143 -13.17 28.91 14.22
CA GLY A 143 -14.62 28.90 14.03
C GLY A 143 -15.16 27.54 13.57
N PRO A 144 -16.49 27.37 13.51
CA PRO A 144 -17.10 26.10 13.11
C PRO A 144 -17.06 25.92 11.58
N SER A 145 -17.00 24.67 11.12
CA SER A 145 -17.22 24.31 9.72
C SER A 145 -18.62 23.74 9.46
N ALA A 146 -18.87 23.42 8.17
CA ALA A 146 -20.02 22.64 7.74
C ALA A 146 -19.86 21.14 8.08
N THR A 147 -18.64 20.65 8.24
CA THR A 147 -18.38 19.26 8.62
C THR A 147 -18.58 19.11 10.13
N THR A 148 -19.65 18.40 10.52
CA THR A 148 -20.07 18.24 11.91
C THR A 148 -19.58 16.94 12.55
N PHE A 149 -19.12 16.00 11.75
CA PHE A 149 -18.52 14.73 12.16
C PHE A 149 -17.54 14.28 11.07
N ASN A 150 -16.39 13.73 11.44
CA ASN A 150 -15.43 13.16 10.50
C ASN A 150 -14.59 12.08 11.19
N GLU A 151 -14.60 10.88 10.63
CA GLU A 151 -13.81 9.75 11.07
C GLU A 151 -13.38 8.94 9.85
N ILE A 152 -12.16 8.39 9.87
CA ILE A 152 -11.63 7.59 8.77
C ILE A 152 -12.51 6.34 8.53
N TYR A 153 -12.94 5.66 9.58
CA TYR A 153 -13.74 4.42 9.46
C TYR A 153 -15.25 4.66 9.36
N ASP A 154 -15.77 5.65 10.08
CA ASP A 154 -17.22 5.81 10.24
C ASP A 154 -17.83 6.70 9.16
N GLY A 155 -17.04 7.57 8.53
CA GLY A 155 -17.48 8.51 7.49
C GLY A 155 -17.54 9.96 7.96
N GLN A 156 -18.21 10.79 7.17
CA GLN A 156 -18.29 12.24 7.39
C GLN A 156 -19.74 12.74 7.33
N ALA A 157 -20.10 13.62 8.28
CA ALA A 157 -21.36 14.35 8.24
C ALA A 157 -21.11 15.81 7.88
N ILE A 158 -21.82 16.32 6.87
CA ILE A 158 -21.74 17.70 6.40
C ILE A 158 -23.13 18.33 6.47
N ASP A 159 -23.25 19.47 7.13
CA ASP A 159 -24.46 20.29 7.16
C ASP A 159 -24.25 21.55 6.31
N ALA A 160 -24.79 21.56 5.09
CA ALA A 160 -24.64 22.65 4.15
C ALA A 160 -25.24 23.97 4.67
N ARG A 161 -26.19 23.92 5.62
CA ARG A 161 -26.79 25.11 6.27
C ARG A 161 -25.76 25.86 7.14
N ARG A 162 -24.69 25.19 7.57
CA ARG A 162 -23.58 25.76 8.37
C ARG A 162 -22.49 26.40 7.50
N THR A 163 -22.61 26.36 6.19
CA THR A 163 -21.63 26.99 5.29
C THR A 163 -21.54 28.49 5.56
N GLN A 164 -20.32 29.00 5.71
CA GLN A 164 -20.03 30.42 5.90
C GLN A 164 -19.25 30.94 4.68
N PRO A 165 -19.93 31.41 3.63
CA PRO A 165 -19.25 31.90 2.43
C PRO A 165 -18.26 33.03 2.75
N GLY A 166 -17.08 32.97 2.14
CA GLY A 166 -16.07 34.02 2.25
C GLY A 166 -15.20 33.99 3.51
N TRP A 167 -15.28 32.97 4.36
CA TRP A 167 -14.43 32.85 5.56
C TRP A 167 -12.91 32.86 5.26
N THR A 168 -12.54 32.40 4.06
CA THR A 168 -11.17 32.40 3.51
C THR A 168 -10.84 33.65 2.70
N LYS A 169 -11.66 34.71 2.74
CA LYS A 169 -11.47 35.97 2.01
C LYS A 169 -11.30 37.15 2.97
N PRO A 170 -10.60 38.22 2.53
CA PRO A 170 -10.47 39.44 3.33
C PRO A 170 -11.81 40.06 3.71
N GLY A 171 -11.87 40.73 4.86
CA GLY A 171 -13.05 41.46 5.32
C GLY A 171 -14.18 40.58 5.86
N PHE A 172 -13.92 39.30 6.12
CA PHE A 172 -14.89 38.40 6.73
C PHE A 172 -15.19 38.79 8.19
N GLY A 173 -16.47 39.00 8.51
CA GLY A 173 -16.96 39.38 9.84
C GLY A 173 -17.95 38.41 10.46
N GLY A 174 -17.96 37.15 10.03
CA GLY A 174 -18.96 36.15 10.47
C GLY A 174 -18.93 35.91 11.98
N GLY A 175 -20.10 35.68 12.57
CA GLY A 175 -20.26 35.38 13.99
C GLY A 175 -19.81 33.96 14.36
N GLY A 176 -19.53 33.72 15.65
CA GLY A 176 -19.16 32.40 16.16
C GLY A 176 -17.67 32.05 16.05
N TRP A 177 -16.82 33.01 15.69
CA TRP A 177 -15.37 32.86 15.70
C TRP A 177 -14.76 33.33 17.03
N THR A 178 -13.79 32.58 17.54
CA THR A 178 -13.05 32.84 18.79
C THR A 178 -11.55 32.92 18.52
N GLY A 179 -10.74 33.12 19.57
CA GLY A 179 -9.30 33.00 19.48
C GLY A 179 -8.81 31.55 19.37
N VAL A 180 -7.51 31.41 19.18
CA VAL A 180 -6.76 30.16 19.33
C VAL A 180 -5.92 30.19 20.61
N ARG A 181 -5.36 29.04 20.98
CA ARG A 181 -4.29 28.92 21.97
C ARG A 181 -3.12 28.16 21.38
N GLU A 182 -1.94 28.41 21.90
CA GLU A 182 -0.76 27.60 21.59
C GLU A 182 -0.83 26.26 22.33
N VAL A 183 -0.34 25.22 21.68
CA VAL A 183 -0.19 23.85 22.20
C VAL A 183 1.30 23.55 22.28
N GLU A 184 1.73 22.85 23.33
CA GLU A 184 3.11 22.40 23.44
C GLU A 184 3.44 21.47 22.26
N PHE A 185 4.53 21.77 21.57
CA PHE A 185 4.94 21.04 20.39
C PHE A 185 6.46 21.03 20.26
N ASP A 186 7.02 19.84 20.09
CA ASP A 186 8.42 19.66 19.77
C ASP A 186 8.63 19.76 18.25
N ALA A 187 9.08 20.92 17.80
CA ALA A 187 9.41 21.16 16.39
C ALA A 187 10.56 20.28 15.87
N GLY A 188 11.31 19.61 16.76
CA GLY A 188 12.30 18.60 16.38
C GLY A 188 11.70 17.38 15.68
N ARG A 189 10.39 17.14 15.83
CA ARG A 189 9.66 16.08 15.12
C ARG A 189 9.30 16.43 13.68
N LEU A 190 9.43 17.70 13.28
CA LEU A 190 9.09 18.12 11.91
C LEU A 190 10.01 17.45 10.89
N ALA A 191 9.41 16.79 9.91
CA ALA A 191 10.13 16.16 8.83
C ALA A 191 9.66 16.65 7.47
N GLU A 192 10.59 16.80 6.54
CA GLU A 192 10.25 16.91 5.13
C GLU A 192 9.67 15.56 4.66
N PRO A 193 8.61 15.58 3.84
CA PRO A 193 8.04 14.36 3.31
C PRO A 193 8.95 13.86 2.19
N VAL A 194 9.28 12.58 2.20
CA VAL A 194 9.92 11.92 1.06
C VAL A 194 8.85 11.51 0.06
N GLY A 195 7.76 10.90 0.56
CA GLY A 195 6.70 10.32 -0.24
C GLY A 195 5.73 11.35 -0.85
N PRO A 196 5.05 10.97 -1.95
CA PRO A 196 4.07 11.82 -2.61
C PRO A 196 2.84 12.10 -1.72
N PRO A 197 2.07 13.16 -2.01
CA PRO A 197 0.81 13.41 -1.32
C PRO A 197 -0.28 12.41 -1.74
N VAL A 198 -1.35 12.32 -0.95
CA VAL A 198 -2.60 11.67 -1.35
C VAL A 198 -3.42 12.64 -2.21
N VAL A 199 -3.92 12.17 -3.35
CA VAL A 199 -4.63 13.00 -4.33
C VAL A 199 -5.93 12.36 -4.80
N ARG A 200 -6.79 13.17 -5.40
CA ARG A 200 -7.94 12.72 -6.19
C ARG A 200 -7.44 12.19 -7.54
N ALA A 201 -7.13 10.90 -7.60
CA ALA A 201 -6.45 10.26 -8.73
C ALA A 201 -7.35 10.01 -9.95
N GLY A 202 -8.66 10.18 -9.83
CA GLY A 202 -9.60 10.04 -10.93
C GLY A 202 -11.05 9.91 -10.49
N VAL A 203 -11.94 9.62 -11.43
CA VAL A 203 -13.36 9.38 -11.17
C VAL A 203 -13.83 8.08 -11.83
N VAL A 204 -14.75 7.38 -11.16
CA VAL A 204 -15.48 6.23 -11.69
C VAL A 204 -16.97 6.57 -11.66
N LYS A 205 -17.61 6.48 -12.82
CA LYS A 205 -19.05 6.66 -12.92
C LYS A 205 -19.80 5.37 -12.56
N PRO A 206 -21.00 5.47 -11.97
CA PRO A 206 -21.89 4.32 -11.85
C PRO A 206 -22.11 3.62 -13.18
N VAL A 207 -22.12 2.28 -13.15
CA VAL A 207 -22.55 1.46 -14.29
C VAL A 207 -24.03 1.08 -14.18
N ARG A 208 -24.61 1.20 -12.99
CA ARG A 208 -26.01 0.85 -12.72
C ARG A 208 -26.54 1.48 -11.44
N VAL A 209 -27.76 2.03 -11.49
CA VAL A 209 -28.61 2.31 -10.33
C VAL A 209 -29.81 1.36 -10.30
N PHE A 210 -30.07 0.70 -9.17
CA PHE A 210 -31.12 -0.33 -9.08
C PHE A 210 -31.74 -0.43 -7.68
N THR A 211 -32.88 -1.11 -7.59
CA THR A 211 -33.57 -1.37 -6.32
C THR A 211 -33.20 -2.75 -5.78
N SER A 212 -32.78 -2.81 -4.51
CA SER A 212 -32.47 -4.07 -3.81
C SER A 212 -33.75 -4.89 -3.51
N PRO A 213 -33.64 -6.17 -3.15
CA PRO A 213 -34.79 -6.98 -2.72
C PRO A 213 -35.60 -6.37 -1.57
N ALA A 214 -34.94 -5.67 -0.63
CA ALA A 214 -35.59 -4.95 0.45
C ALA A 214 -36.12 -3.55 0.06
N GLY A 215 -36.04 -3.15 -1.20
CA GLY A 215 -36.57 -1.88 -1.70
C GLY A 215 -35.62 -0.68 -1.56
N LYS A 216 -34.33 -0.90 -1.30
CA LYS A 216 -33.34 0.17 -1.14
C LYS A 216 -32.74 0.58 -2.49
N THR A 217 -32.26 1.81 -2.62
CA THR A 217 -31.58 2.27 -3.84
C THR A 217 -30.09 1.96 -3.74
N LEU A 218 -29.60 1.13 -4.65
CA LEU A 218 -28.20 0.73 -4.75
C LEU A 218 -27.56 1.29 -6.02
N VAL A 219 -26.29 1.62 -5.92
CA VAL A 219 -25.42 2.06 -7.01
C VAL A 219 -24.28 1.06 -7.15
N ASP A 220 -24.02 0.56 -8.35
CA ASP A 220 -22.85 -0.26 -8.69
C ASP A 220 -21.89 0.55 -9.55
N PHE A 221 -20.64 0.68 -9.11
CA PHE A 221 -19.57 1.36 -9.85
C PHE A 221 -18.82 0.43 -10.83
N GLY A 222 -19.10 -0.88 -10.81
CA GLY A 222 -18.44 -1.88 -11.64
C GLY A 222 -16.99 -2.16 -11.22
N GLN A 223 -16.47 -1.47 -10.21
CA GLN A 223 -15.11 -1.57 -9.70
C GLN A 223 -15.12 -1.34 -8.18
N ASN A 224 -14.49 -2.25 -7.44
CA ASN A 224 -14.12 -2.04 -6.04
C ASN A 224 -12.95 -1.04 -5.99
N LEU A 225 -13.22 0.17 -5.52
CA LEU A 225 -12.31 1.32 -5.52
C LEU A 225 -12.15 1.87 -4.10
N VAL A 226 -11.23 2.80 -3.93
CA VAL A 226 -11.00 3.49 -2.65
C VAL A 226 -11.12 4.98 -2.85
N GLY A 227 -11.89 5.62 -1.98
CA GLY A 227 -12.17 7.06 -2.00
C GLY A 227 -13.55 7.38 -1.47
N TRP A 228 -14.32 8.20 -2.19
CA TRP A 228 -15.62 8.68 -1.74
C TRP A 228 -16.56 9.07 -2.88
N LEU A 229 -17.82 9.35 -2.56
CA LEU A 229 -18.78 9.89 -3.52
C LEU A 229 -18.71 11.42 -3.59
N ARG A 230 -18.93 11.96 -4.79
CA ARG A 230 -19.02 13.39 -5.08
C ARG A 230 -20.24 13.69 -5.93
N PHE A 231 -20.96 14.76 -5.60
CA PHE A 231 -22.10 15.22 -6.38
C PHE A 231 -22.48 16.67 -6.07
N THR A 232 -23.33 17.22 -6.93
CA THR A 232 -24.05 18.47 -6.70
C THR A 232 -25.55 18.16 -6.72
N VAL A 233 -26.29 18.66 -5.75
CA VAL A 233 -27.72 18.35 -5.58
C VAL A 233 -28.50 19.58 -5.11
N GLN A 234 -29.80 19.59 -5.35
CA GLN A 234 -30.71 20.59 -4.81
C GLN A 234 -31.95 19.88 -4.25
N GLY A 235 -32.29 20.20 -3.00
CA GLY A 235 -33.44 19.64 -2.28
C GLY A 235 -33.98 20.62 -1.25
N GLY A 236 -34.89 20.16 -0.41
CA GLY A 236 -35.46 20.96 0.68
C GLY A 236 -34.44 21.25 1.80
N PRO A 237 -34.49 22.43 2.43
CA PRO A 237 -33.60 22.75 3.55
C PRO A 237 -33.79 21.76 4.71
N GLY A 238 -32.71 21.15 5.17
CA GLY A 238 -32.73 20.16 6.25
C GLY A 238 -33.05 18.73 5.81
N GLU A 239 -33.32 18.48 4.52
CA GLU A 239 -33.37 17.11 3.99
C GLU A 239 -31.98 16.46 4.11
N VAL A 240 -31.98 15.15 4.36
CA VAL A 240 -30.77 14.38 4.67
C VAL A 240 -30.56 13.33 3.61
N ILE A 241 -29.39 13.34 2.97
CA ILE A 241 -28.89 12.26 2.13
C ILE A 241 -27.92 11.42 2.96
N THR A 242 -28.10 10.09 2.97
CA THR A 242 -27.18 9.15 3.63
C THR A 242 -26.63 8.18 2.59
N LEU A 243 -25.33 7.95 2.66
CA LEU A 243 -24.55 7.13 1.72
C LEU A 243 -23.82 6.06 2.53
N ARG A 244 -24.14 4.79 2.31
CA ARG A 244 -23.45 3.65 2.94
C ARG A 244 -22.67 2.89 1.88
N HIS A 245 -21.47 2.45 2.21
CA HIS A 245 -20.54 1.87 1.24
C HIS A 245 -20.21 0.42 1.59
N ALA A 246 -20.08 -0.46 0.59
CA ALA A 246 -19.57 -1.82 0.77
C ALA A 246 -18.87 -2.35 -0.49
N GLU A 247 -17.98 -3.32 -0.30
CA GLU A 247 -17.23 -3.95 -1.39
C GLU A 247 -18.08 -4.91 -2.23
N VAL A 248 -19.02 -5.62 -1.57
CA VAL A 248 -19.82 -6.69 -2.19
C VAL A 248 -21.29 -6.59 -1.80
N LEU A 249 -22.12 -7.37 -2.50
CA LEU A 249 -23.50 -7.64 -2.12
C LEU A 249 -23.60 -9.06 -1.54
N GLU A 250 -24.47 -9.23 -0.56
CA GLU A 250 -24.89 -10.53 -0.01
C GLU A 250 -26.42 -10.56 0.00
N ASP A 251 -27.03 -11.60 -0.56
CA ASP A 251 -28.48 -11.70 -0.78
C ASP A 251 -29.11 -10.48 -1.50
N GLY A 252 -28.32 -9.81 -2.35
CA GLY A 252 -28.74 -8.61 -3.09
C GLY A 252 -28.78 -7.31 -2.26
N GLU A 253 -28.29 -7.35 -1.02
CA GLU A 253 -28.14 -6.21 -0.12
C GLU A 253 -26.65 -5.88 0.10
N LEU A 254 -26.32 -4.72 0.67
CA LEU A 254 -24.91 -4.41 1.00
C LEU A 254 -24.34 -5.41 2.02
N GLY A 255 -23.23 -6.05 1.67
CA GLY A 255 -22.46 -6.92 2.56
C GLY A 255 -21.61 -6.12 3.53
N VAL A 256 -22.22 -5.62 4.62
CA VAL A 256 -21.55 -4.72 5.59
C VAL A 256 -20.94 -5.42 6.80
N ARG A 257 -21.28 -6.69 7.07
CA ARG A 257 -20.69 -7.47 8.17
C ARG A 257 -19.14 -7.43 8.15
N PRO A 258 -18.46 -7.62 7.01
CA PRO A 258 -16.99 -7.65 6.98
C PRO A 258 -16.32 -6.29 7.23
N LEU A 259 -17.08 -5.19 7.24
CA LEU A 259 -16.58 -3.88 7.69
C LEU A 259 -16.35 -3.84 9.20
N ARG A 260 -16.82 -4.87 9.94
CA ARG A 260 -16.78 -4.98 11.40
C ARG A 260 -17.41 -3.73 12.04
N SER A 261 -16.65 -2.96 12.81
CA SER A 261 -17.17 -1.76 13.47
C SER A 261 -17.12 -0.50 12.59
N ALA A 262 -16.48 -0.54 11.42
CA ALA A 262 -16.46 0.60 10.51
C ALA A 262 -17.84 0.83 9.88
N LYS A 263 -18.43 2.00 10.10
CA LYS A 263 -19.76 2.31 9.53
C LYS A 263 -19.71 2.59 8.03
N ALA A 264 -18.59 3.12 7.52
CA ALA A 264 -18.43 3.57 6.14
C ALA A 264 -19.65 4.37 5.61
N THR A 265 -20.13 5.33 6.40
CA THR A 265 -21.41 6.02 6.16
C THR A 265 -21.24 7.54 6.19
N ASP A 266 -21.57 8.18 5.08
CA ASP A 266 -21.58 9.64 5.01
C ASP A 266 -23.01 10.20 5.08
N THR A 267 -23.14 11.42 5.63
CA THR A 267 -24.42 12.11 5.77
C THR A 267 -24.31 13.55 5.28
N PHE A 268 -25.28 13.99 4.47
CA PHE A 268 -25.33 15.35 3.94
C PHE A 268 -26.68 16.01 4.22
N ILE A 269 -26.67 17.12 4.95
CA ILE A 269 -27.87 17.91 5.26
C ILE A 269 -27.92 19.11 4.32
N LEU A 270 -29.00 19.20 3.53
CA LEU A 270 -29.14 20.19 2.47
C LEU A 270 -29.47 21.59 3.01
N SER A 271 -28.96 22.61 2.34
CA SER A 271 -29.20 24.02 2.67
C SER A 271 -30.52 24.56 2.13
N GLY A 272 -31.10 23.88 1.14
CA GLY A 272 -32.22 24.38 0.33
C GLY A 272 -31.77 25.06 -0.98
N GLY A 273 -30.46 25.28 -1.15
CA GLY A 273 -29.84 25.82 -2.36
C GLY A 273 -29.26 24.74 -3.26
N GLN A 274 -28.36 25.14 -4.16
CA GLN A 274 -27.50 24.21 -4.89
C GLN A 274 -26.31 23.86 -3.98
N ASP A 275 -26.26 22.61 -3.55
CA ASP A 275 -25.32 22.11 -2.57
C ASP A 275 -24.29 21.17 -3.21
N PHE A 276 -23.03 21.28 -2.80
CA PHE A 276 -21.93 20.42 -3.24
C PHE A 276 -21.47 19.52 -2.09
N PHE A 277 -21.31 18.23 -2.36
CA PHE A 277 -20.88 17.23 -1.40
C PHE A 277 -19.58 16.55 -1.84
N GLU A 278 -18.60 16.55 -0.93
CA GLU A 278 -17.36 15.77 -1.03
C GLU A 278 -16.76 15.58 0.37
N PRO A 279 -16.63 14.34 0.89
CA PRO A 279 -16.22 14.08 2.27
C PRO A 279 -14.70 13.90 2.40
N THR A 280 -13.96 15.01 2.37
CA THR A 280 -12.49 15.01 2.27
C THR A 280 -11.71 14.66 3.56
N LYS A 281 -12.40 14.22 4.63
CA LYS A 281 -11.81 13.82 5.93
C LYS A 281 -12.08 12.36 6.28
N THR A 282 -12.47 11.56 5.30
CA THR A 282 -12.69 10.12 5.41
C THR A 282 -12.33 9.46 4.08
N PHE A 283 -12.36 8.14 4.02
CA PHE A 283 -12.35 7.39 2.77
C PHE A 283 -12.95 6.01 3.00
N HIS A 284 -13.44 5.38 1.94
CA HIS A 284 -14.09 4.07 1.97
C HIS A 284 -13.52 3.17 0.87
N GLY A 285 -13.36 1.89 1.14
CA GLY A 285 -13.20 0.85 0.11
C GLY A 285 -14.56 0.27 -0.28
N PHE A 286 -14.98 0.43 -1.54
CA PHE A 286 -16.31 0.01 -1.98
C PHE A 286 -16.43 -0.17 -3.49
N ARG A 287 -17.37 -1.03 -3.88
CA ARG A 287 -17.92 -1.10 -5.24
C ARG A 287 -19.38 -0.64 -5.28
N TYR A 288 -20.09 -0.81 -4.17
CA TYR A 288 -21.51 -0.55 -4.07
C TYR A 288 -21.79 0.55 -3.05
N ALA A 289 -22.79 1.38 -3.35
CA ALA A 289 -23.31 2.36 -2.41
C ALA A 289 -24.83 2.22 -2.27
N GLU A 290 -25.33 2.27 -1.03
CA GLU A 290 -26.74 2.43 -0.70
C GLU A 290 -27.02 3.92 -0.48
N VAL A 291 -27.99 4.46 -1.22
CA VAL A 291 -28.35 5.89 -1.18
C VAL A 291 -29.77 6.03 -0.65
N THR A 292 -29.92 6.79 0.44
CA THR A 292 -31.23 7.10 1.03
C THR A 292 -31.42 8.61 1.14
N GLY A 293 -32.67 9.08 0.95
CA GLY A 293 -33.01 10.50 1.06
C GLY A 293 -32.64 11.37 -0.14
N TRP A 294 -32.31 10.76 -1.28
CA TRP A 294 -32.00 11.49 -2.51
C TRP A 294 -33.21 12.29 -3.03
N PRO A 295 -33.07 13.61 -3.30
CA PRO A 295 -34.14 14.41 -3.89
C PRO A 295 -34.45 13.99 -5.34
N GLY A 296 -35.71 13.65 -5.62
CA GLY A 296 -36.15 13.29 -6.96
C GLY A 296 -35.69 11.89 -7.37
N THR A 297 -35.14 11.75 -8.58
CA THR A 297 -34.68 10.47 -9.14
C THR A 297 -33.16 10.44 -9.20
N LEU A 298 -32.56 9.42 -8.58
CA LEU A 298 -31.14 9.13 -8.72
C LEU A 298 -30.89 8.41 -10.04
N THR A 299 -29.87 8.86 -10.78
CA THR A 299 -29.42 8.29 -12.06
C THR A 299 -27.90 8.10 -12.05
N GLU A 300 -27.35 7.41 -13.04
CA GLU A 300 -25.91 7.18 -13.19
C GLU A 300 -25.10 8.49 -13.37
N ASP A 301 -25.72 9.57 -13.85
CA ASP A 301 -25.08 10.88 -13.98
C ASP A 301 -25.25 11.77 -12.72
N SER A 302 -25.98 11.30 -11.72
CA SER A 302 -26.28 12.08 -10.50
C SER A 302 -25.12 12.18 -9.52
N LEU A 303 -24.21 11.20 -9.54
CA LEU A 303 -23.05 11.14 -8.65
C LEU A 303 -21.91 10.37 -9.31
N GLU A 304 -20.71 10.55 -8.77
CA GLU A 304 -19.52 9.82 -9.19
C GLU A 304 -18.70 9.39 -7.96
N ALA A 305 -17.89 8.34 -8.11
CA ALA A 305 -16.91 7.96 -7.11
C ALA A 305 -15.55 8.59 -7.46
N VAL A 306 -14.99 9.37 -6.55
CA VAL A 306 -13.65 9.91 -6.65
C VAL A 306 -12.68 8.86 -6.12
N VAL A 307 -11.72 8.45 -6.95
CA VAL A 307 -10.66 7.52 -6.55
C VAL A 307 -9.56 8.31 -5.86
N VAL A 308 -9.13 7.85 -4.69
CA VAL A 308 -8.16 8.55 -3.83
C VAL A 308 -7.04 7.59 -3.45
N HIS A 309 -5.80 7.99 -3.72
CA HIS A 309 -4.58 7.29 -3.33
C HIS A 309 -3.36 8.22 -3.43
N SER A 310 -2.19 7.78 -2.99
CA SER A 310 -0.93 8.52 -3.18
C SER A 310 -0.63 8.75 -4.66
N GLU A 311 -0.08 9.92 -5.00
CA GLU A 311 0.25 10.31 -6.38
C GLU A 311 1.46 9.51 -6.90
N LEU A 312 1.19 8.32 -7.44
CA LEU A 312 2.19 7.41 -7.96
C LEU A 312 2.17 7.37 -9.49
N GLU A 313 3.34 7.35 -10.11
CA GLU A 313 3.46 7.16 -11.56
C GLU A 313 3.32 5.68 -11.93
N ARG A 314 2.48 5.37 -12.92
CA ARG A 314 2.38 4.01 -13.46
C ARG A 314 3.62 3.67 -14.30
N THR A 315 4.36 2.61 -13.93
CA THR A 315 5.62 2.24 -14.60
C THR A 315 5.52 0.94 -15.41
N GLY A 316 4.73 -0.05 -14.96
CA GLY A 316 4.68 -1.38 -15.57
C GLY A 316 3.31 -1.81 -16.10
N THR A 317 3.29 -2.48 -17.24
CA THR A 317 2.08 -3.04 -17.88
C THR A 317 2.27 -4.50 -18.24
N PHE A 318 1.18 -5.27 -18.23
CA PHE A 318 1.14 -6.67 -18.65
C PHE A 318 -0.21 -6.96 -19.32
N GLU A 319 -0.18 -7.74 -20.40
CA GLU A 319 -1.35 -8.26 -21.10
C GLU A 319 -0.98 -9.59 -21.76
N CYS A 320 -1.94 -10.51 -21.86
CA CYS A 320 -1.74 -11.83 -22.48
C CYS A 320 -3.00 -12.32 -23.19
N SER A 321 -2.91 -13.49 -23.82
CA SER A 321 -4.04 -14.08 -24.56
C SER A 321 -5.21 -14.58 -23.70
N ASN A 322 -5.04 -14.66 -22.37
CA ASN A 322 -6.08 -15.12 -21.45
C ASN A 322 -6.72 -13.95 -20.70
N GLU A 323 -8.01 -13.71 -20.97
CA GLU A 323 -8.73 -12.57 -20.39
C GLU A 323 -8.94 -12.65 -18.87
N LEU A 324 -9.02 -13.85 -18.29
CA LEU A 324 -9.11 -14.02 -16.84
C LEU A 324 -7.79 -13.63 -16.17
N VAL A 325 -6.65 -13.99 -16.77
CA VAL A 325 -5.33 -13.56 -16.30
C VAL A 325 -5.14 -12.05 -16.47
N ASN A 326 -5.62 -11.47 -17.57
CA ASN A 326 -5.64 -10.01 -17.74
C ASN A 326 -6.51 -9.33 -16.68
N GLN A 327 -7.66 -9.91 -16.33
CA GLN A 327 -8.52 -9.40 -15.26
C GLN A 327 -7.86 -9.53 -13.89
N LEU A 328 -7.18 -10.64 -13.60
CA LEU A 328 -6.37 -10.78 -12.38
C LEU A 328 -5.31 -9.68 -12.28
N HIS A 329 -4.57 -9.41 -13.36
CA HIS A 329 -3.58 -8.31 -13.36
C HIS A 329 -4.24 -6.94 -13.09
N ARG A 330 -5.39 -6.66 -13.73
CA ARG A 330 -6.18 -5.45 -13.44
C ARG A 330 -6.62 -5.39 -11.98
N ASN A 331 -7.03 -6.51 -11.39
CA ASN A 331 -7.42 -6.61 -9.99
C ASN A 331 -6.25 -6.29 -9.05
N ILE A 332 -5.05 -6.79 -9.36
CA ILE A 332 -3.82 -6.52 -8.59
C ILE A 332 -3.47 -5.02 -8.65
N VAL A 333 -3.58 -4.40 -9.82
CA VAL A 333 -3.39 -2.95 -10.01
C VAL A 333 -4.36 -2.15 -9.14
N TRP A 334 -5.65 -2.50 -9.16
CA TRP A 334 -6.66 -1.82 -8.35
C TRP A 334 -6.46 -2.06 -6.86
N GLY A 335 -5.99 -3.25 -6.47
CA GLY A 335 -5.62 -3.57 -5.10
C GLY A 335 -4.46 -2.72 -4.57
N LEU A 336 -3.42 -2.51 -5.39
CA LEU A 336 -2.33 -1.58 -5.08
C LEU A 336 -2.86 -0.15 -4.92
N ARG A 337 -3.61 0.35 -5.91
CA ARG A 337 -4.18 1.71 -5.86
C ARG A 337 -5.05 1.91 -4.62
N GLY A 338 -5.82 0.91 -4.22
CA GLY A 338 -6.68 1.00 -3.05
C GLY A 338 -5.93 1.09 -1.73
N ASN A 339 -4.75 0.49 -1.63
CA ASN A 339 -4.03 0.35 -0.38
C ASN A 339 -2.74 1.17 -0.31
N PHE A 340 -2.41 1.95 -1.33
CA PHE A 340 -1.29 2.89 -1.31
C PHE A 340 -1.85 4.29 -1.07
N LEU A 341 -2.41 4.50 0.11
CA LEU A 341 -2.99 5.76 0.56
C LEU A 341 -2.17 6.26 1.74
N ASP A 342 -1.17 7.07 1.42
CA ASP A 342 -0.13 7.61 2.30
C ASP A 342 0.84 6.59 2.92
N LEU A 343 0.36 5.39 3.26
CA LEU A 343 1.13 4.22 3.68
C LEU A 343 0.59 2.94 3.00
N PRO A 344 1.34 1.83 2.95
CA PRO A 344 0.89 0.57 2.35
C PRO A 344 -0.03 -0.19 3.31
N THR A 345 -1.35 0.05 3.24
CA THR A 345 -2.33 -0.58 4.14
C THR A 345 -2.60 -2.05 3.82
N ASP A 346 -3.07 -2.85 4.77
CA ASP A 346 -3.58 -4.21 4.49
C ASP A 346 -4.82 -4.18 3.59
N CYS A 347 -5.82 -3.42 4.03
CA CYS A 347 -7.11 -3.27 3.36
C CYS A 347 -7.66 -1.84 3.55
N PRO A 348 -8.58 -1.36 2.69
CA PRO A 348 -9.00 0.06 2.73
C PRO A 348 -10.41 0.31 3.30
N GLN A 349 -11.13 -0.71 3.74
CA GLN A 349 -12.58 -0.66 4.01
C GLN A 349 -12.96 -0.82 5.49
N ARG A 350 -12.39 -1.81 6.20
CA ARG A 350 -12.78 -2.11 7.59
C ARG A 350 -12.04 -1.22 8.60
N ASP A 351 -12.30 -1.44 9.87
CA ASP A 351 -11.68 -0.79 11.04
C ASP A 351 -10.23 -1.28 11.30
N GLU A 352 -9.39 -1.15 10.27
CA GLU A 352 -7.99 -1.61 10.28
C GLU A 352 -7.13 -0.64 9.47
N ARG A 353 -6.89 -0.92 8.18
CA ARG A 353 -6.19 0.00 7.26
C ARG A 353 -4.81 0.38 7.80
N LEU A 354 -4.11 -0.60 8.37
CA LEU A 354 -2.82 -0.45 9.04
C LEU A 354 -1.69 -0.82 8.08
N GLY A 355 -0.52 -0.23 8.27
CA GLY A 355 0.68 -0.55 7.49
C GLY A 355 1.30 -1.87 7.90
N TRP A 356 0.59 -2.98 7.67
CA TRP A 356 1.04 -4.31 8.02
C TRP A 356 2.33 -4.68 7.28
N THR A 357 3.35 -5.04 8.05
CA THR A 357 4.72 -5.15 7.54
C THR A 357 4.91 -6.37 6.64
N GLY A 358 4.29 -7.50 6.96
CA GLY A 358 4.41 -8.74 6.19
C GLY A 358 3.85 -8.64 4.78
N ASP A 359 2.71 -7.97 4.66
CA ASP A 359 1.98 -7.75 3.42
C ASP A 359 2.82 -6.97 2.42
N ILE A 360 3.39 -5.84 2.84
CA ILE A 360 4.24 -5.05 1.96
C ILE A 360 5.60 -5.73 1.73
N ALA A 361 6.13 -6.51 2.67
CA ALA A 361 7.39 -7.24 2.49
C ALA A 361 7.33 -8.21 1.30
N VAL A 362 6.20 -8.90 1.12
CA VAL A 362 6.01 -9.84 0.00
C VAL A 362 5.57 -9.15 -1.29
N PHE A 363 4.82 -8.04 -1.19
CA PHE A 363 4.26 -7.36 -2.35
C PHE A 363 5.18 -6.29 -2.96
N ALA A 364 6.19 -5.80 -2.23
CA ALA A 364 7.08 -4.73 -2.68
C ALA A 364 7.69 -4.94 -4.10
N PRO A 365 8.15 -6.15 -4.50
CA PRO A 365 8.65 -6.37 -5.87
C PRO A 365 7.56 -6.16 -6.93
N THR A 366 6.34 -6.64 -6.68
CA THR A 366 5.20 -6.40 -7.58
C THR A 366 4.85 -4.92 -7.62
N ALA A 367 4.83 -4.25 -6.46
CA ALA A 367 4.51 -2.83 -6.38
C ALA A 367 5.49 -1.97 -7.17
N ALA A 368 6.80 -2.22 -7.04
CA ALA A 368 7.86 -1.50 -7.75
C ALA A 368 7.90 -1.78 -9.26
N PHE A 369 7.34 -2.90 -9.71
CA PHE A 369 7.11 -3.12 -11.13
C PHE A 369 5.91 -2.31 -11.64
N LEU A 370 4.80 -2.29 -10.89
CA LEU A 370 3.55 -1.69 -11.35
C LEU A 370 3.59 -0.16 -11.34
N TYR A 371 4.14 0.43 -10.27
CA TYR A 371 4.21 1.87 -10.05
C TYR A 371 5.60 2.30 -9.59
N ASP A 372 5.92 3.58 -9.75
CA ASP A 372 7.04 4.19 -9.03
C ASP A 372 6.64 4.38 -7.56
N VAL A 373 7.15 3.47 -6.71
CA VAL A 373 6.87 3.42 -5.27
C VAL A 373 8.09 3.78 -4.43
N LYS A 374 9.19 4.23 -5.06
CA LYS A 374 10.47 4.46 -4.39
C LYS A 374 10.32 5.40 -3.20
N ASP A 375 9.90 6.63 -3.47
CA ASP A 375 9.80 7.67 -2.44
C ASP A 375 8.67 7.37 -1.44
N PHE A 376 7.59 6.73 -1.90
CA PHE A 376 6.48 6.28 -1.05
C PHE A 376 6.94 5.26 0.01
N LEU A 377 7.62 4.19 -0.40
CA LEU A 377 8.10 3.16 0.53
C LEU A 377 9.33 3.62 1.32
N GLN A 378 10.17 4.49 0.77
CA GLN A 378 11.24 5.13 1.55
C GLN A 378 10.68 5.97 2.70
N ASP A 379 9.62 6.74 2.47
CA ASP A 379 8.96 7.52 3.52
C ASP A 379 8.43 6.62 4.64
N TRP A 380 7.74 5.53 4.28
CA TRP A 380 7.25 4.54 5.24
C TRP A 380 8.37 3.84 6.01
N LEU A 381 9.49 3.50 5.34
CA LEU A 381 10.64 2.89 5.99
C LEU A 381 11.33 3.83 7.00
N LEU A 382 11.20 5.15 6.88
CA LEU A 382 11.68 6.09 7.91
C LEU A 382 10.86 5.97 9.20
N ASP A 383 9.54 5.79 9.10
CA ASP A 383 8.68 5.51 10.25
C ASP A 383 9.00 4.14 10.86
N LEU A 384 9.22 3.12 10.02
CA LEU A 384 9.61 1.78 10.47
C LEU A 384 10.90 1.83 11.30
N ALA A 385 11.93 2.52 10.80
CA ALA A 385 13.21 2.63 11.49
C ALA A 385 13.07 3.37 12.82
N ALA A 386 12.29 4.45 12.87
CA ALA A 386 12.06 5.21 14.09
C ALA A 386 11.29 4.41 15.15
N GLU A 387 10.22 3.71 14.76
CA GLU A 387 9.47 2.83 15.67
C GLU A 387 10.32 1.65 16.15
N GLN A 388 11.13 1.07 15.25
CA GLN A 388 12.03 -0.03 15.59
C GLN A 388 13.08 0.41 16.61
N GLU A 389 13.68 1.59 16.44
CA GLU A 389 14.63 2.15 17.40
C GLU A 389 13.95 2.39 18.75
N ALA A 390 12.76 2.97 18.76
CA ALA A 390 11.97 3.20 19.98
C ALA A 390 11.54 1.89 20.69
N ALA A 391 11.46 0.78 19.96
CA ALA A 391 11.10 -0.54 20.46
C ALA A 391 12.32 -1.46 20.72
N ASP A 392 13.49 -0.88 21.01
CA ASP A 392 14.74 -1.61 21.30
C ASP A 392 15.12 -2.62 20.19
N GLY A 393 14.96 -2.24 18.93
CA GLY A 393 15.30 -3.04 17.76
C GLY A 393 14.20 -3.99 17.27
N LEU A 394 13.07 -4.08 17.98
CA LEU A 394 11.90 -4.86 17.54
C LEU A 394 11.21 -4.15 16.37
N VAL A 395 11.06 -4.83 15.23
CA VAL A 395 10.25 -4.30 14.13
C VAL A 395 8.77 -4.56 14.44
N PRO A 396 7.92 -3.52 14.55
CA PRO A 396 6.49 -3.71 14.78
C PRO A 396 5.81 -4.48 13.64
N ILE A 397 4.67 -5.11 13.94
CA ILE A 397 3.87 -5.82 12.93
C ILE A 397 3.06 -4.87 12.03
N THR A 398 2.85 -3.64 12.49
CA THR A 398 2.23 -2.55 11.74
C THR A 398 3.04 -1.28 11.92
N VAL A 399 3.24 -0.49 10.86
CA VAL A 399 3.91 0.81 10.91
C VAL A 399 3.03 1.85 10.20
N PRO A 400 2.64 2.95 10.87
CA PRO A 400 2.86 3.27 12.29
C PRO A 400 2.27 2.24 13.27
N ASP A 401 2.94 2.03 14.41
CA ASP A 401 2.51 1.07 15.44
C ASP A 401 1.56 1.74 16.43
N ILE A 402 0.27 1.61 16.15
CA ILE A 402 -0.79 2.02 17.09
C ILE A 402 -1.18 0.90 18.05
N LEU A 403 -0.78 -0.34 17.79
CA LEU A 403 -1.17 -1.50 18.57
C LEU A 403 -0.46 -1.53 19.93
N LYS A 404 0.70 -0.85 20.05
CA LYS A 404 1.37 -0.59 21.34
C LYS A 404 0.51 0.18 22.35
N TYR A 405 -0.51 0.91 21.89
CA TYR A 405 -1.47 1.62 22.76
C TYR A 405 -2.71 0.79 23.07
N CYS A 406 -2.94 -0.31 22.35
CA CYS A 406 -4.10 -1.16 22.54
C CYS A 406 -3.86 -2.20 23.65
N PRO A 407 -4.94 -2.66 24.33
CA PRO A 407 -4.81 -3.73 25.31
C PRO A 407 -4.29 -5.01 24.66
N GLN A 408 -3.18 -5.55 25.17
CA GLN A 408 -2.71 -6.86 24.76
C GLN A 408 -3.48 -7.96 25.50
N PRO A 409 -4.04 -8.95 24.78
CA PRO A 409 -4.74 -10.04 25.46
C PRO A 409 -3.73 -10.85 26.31
N PRO A 410 -4.05 -11.14 27.58
CA PRO A 410 -3.13 -11.81 28.50
C PRO A 410 -2.59 -13.18 28.02
N GLU A 411 -3.30 -13.82 27.11
CA GLU A 411 -2.98 -15.11 26.52
C GLU A 411 -1.87 -15.06 25.46
N PHE A 412 -1.57 -13.88 24.89
CA PHE A 412 -0.48 -13.75 23.91
C PHE A 412 0.86 -13.47 24.60
N PRO A 413 1.97 -14.05 24.09
CA PRO A 413 3.29 -13.69 24.57
C PRO A 413 3.57 -12.21 24.30
N LYS A 414 4.53 -11.65 25.05
CA LYS A 414 5.03 -10.31 24.76
C LYS A 414 5.44 -10.23 23.27
N PRO A 415 5.11 -9.13 22.55
CA PRO A 415 5.51 -8.97 21.16
C PRO A 415 7.01 -9.17 20.99
N GLU A 416 7.33 -9.92 19.94
CA GLU A 416 8.69 -10.21 19.52
C GLU A 416 8.71 -10.27 17.99
N SER A 417 9.91 -10.29 17.41
CA SER A 417 10.09 -10.40 15.96
C SER A 417 9.32 -11.61 15.42
N SER A 418 8.63 -11.42 14.30
CA SER A 418 7.85 -12.44 13.61
C SER A 418 8.35 -12.53 12.17
N ALA A 419 8.68 -13.73 11.71
CA ALA A 419 9.14 -13.96 10.35
C ALA A 419 8.10 -13.49 9.33
N LEU A 420 8.55 -13.10 8.14
CA LEU A 420 7.76 -12.42 7.09
C LEU A 420 7.39 -10.97 7.44
N TRP A 421 6.86 -10.71 8.63
CA TRP A 421 6.45 -9.36 9.07
C TRP A 421 7.65 -8.47 9.38
N SER A 422 8.47 -8.88 10.35
CA SER A 422 9.64 -8.09 10.76
C SER A 422 10.71 -7.99 9.66
N GLU A 423 10.67 -8.92 8.70
CA GLU A 423 11.55 -8.95 7.53
C GLU A 423 11.32 -7.76 6.58
N ALA A 424 10.21 -7.03 6.71
CA ALA A 424 9.96 -5.80 5.95
C ALA A 424 11.11 -4.78 6.08
N SER A 425 11.75 -4.74 7.25
CA SER A 425 12.94 -3.91 7.52
C SER A 425 14.13 -4.22 6.61
N VAL A 426 14.17 -5.41 6.01
CA VAL A 426 15.26 -5.91 5.16
C VAL A 426 14.81 -6.11 3.71
N TRP A 427 13.65 -6.73 3.50
CA TRP A 427 13.18 -7.14 2.17
C TRP A 427 12.65 -5.97 1.34
N VAL A 428 11.97 -4.99 1.97
CA VAL A 428 11.47 -3.81 1.26
C VAL A 428 12.62 -2.92 0.74
N PRO A 429 13.61 -2.50 1.56
CA PRO A 429 14.73 -1.70 1.02
C PRO A 429 15.53 -2.46 -0.03
N TRP A 430 15.66 -3.79 0.10
CA TRP A 430 16.28 -4.63 -0.91
C TRP A 430 15.51 -4.63 -2.25
N ALA A 431 14.19 -4.82 -2.21
CA ALA A 431 13.34 -4.79 -3.40
C ALA A 431 13.38 -3.43 -4.11
N LEU A 432 13.42 -2.33 -3.35
CA LEU A 432 13.59 -0.97 -3.89
C LEU A 432 14.97 -0.82 -4.55
N TRP A 433 16.04 -1.29 -3.92
CA TRP A 433 17.37 -1.24 -4.53
C TRP A 433 17.44 -2.08 -5.82
N GLU A 434 16.85 -3.28 -5.86
CA GLU A 434 16.79 -4.08 -7.09
C GLU A 434 16.03 -3.35 -8.20
N ALA A 435 14.90 -2.71 -7.88
CA ALA A 435 14.04 -2.05 -8.86
C ALA A 435 14.63 -0.73 -9.40
N TYR A 436 15.29 0.06 -8.54
CA TYR A 436 15.72 1.42 -8.87
C TYR A 436 17.24 1.61 -8.95
N GLY A 437 18.03 0.66 -8.44
CA GLY A 437 19.50 0.72 -8.44
C GLY A 437 20.09 1.78 -7.50
N ASP A 438 19.27 2.38 -6.64
CA ASP A 438 19.69 3.44 -5.72
C ASP A 438 20.24 2.84 -4.42
N VAL A 439 21.56 2.88 -4.27
CA VAL A 439 22.26 2.46 -3.05
C VAL A 439 21.90 3.32 -1.83
N GLY A 440 21.44 4.56 -2.03
CA GLY A 440 21.02 5.45 -0.96
C GLY A 440 19.84 4.89 -0.15
N VAL A 441 18.96 4.08 -0.77
CA VAL A 441 17.90 3.34 -0.05
C VAL A 441 18.52 2.42 1.00
N LEU A 442 19.56 1.69 0.62
CA LEU A 442 20.27 0.75 1.50
C LEU A 442 21.09 1.49 2.56
N GLU A 443 21.74 2.60 2.20
CA GLU A 443 22.49 3.44 3.15
C GLU A 443 21.59 3.96 4.26
N ASN A 444 20.41 4.47 3.90
CA ASN A 444 19.43 5.02 4.85
C ASN A 444 18.86 3.94 5.79
N GLN A 445 18.76 2.69 5.32
CA GLN A 445 18.11 1.62 6.08
C GLN A 445 19.05 0.58 6.71
N TYR A 446 20.35 0.66 6.43
CA TYR A 446 21.30 -0.35 6.89
C TYR A 446 21.27 -0.58 8.41
N ALA A 447 21.12 0.49 9.20
CA ALA A 447 21.05 0.39 10.65
C ALA A 447 19.84 -0.45 11.11
N SER A 448 18.67 -0.22 10.51
CA SER A 448 17.43 -0.98 10.73
C SER A 448 17.61 -2.45 10.33
N MET A 449 18.14 -2.70 9.13
CA MET A 449 18.39 -4.05 8.59
C MET A 449 19.32 -4.87 9.50
N ALA A 450 20.46 -4.29 9.88
CA ALA A 450 21.45 -4.95 10.71
C ALA A 450 20.95 -5.14 12.15
N SER A 451 20.17 -4.20 12.68
CA SER A 451 19.54 -4.32 14.00
C SER A 451 18.56 -5.50 14.04
N HIS A 452 17.67 -5.60 13.04
CA HIS A 452 16.72 -6.70 12.96
C HIS A 452 17.42 -8.06 12.84
N THR A 453 18.41 -8.17 11.94
CA THR A 453 19.16 -9.42 11.73
C THR A 453 19.85 -9.90 13.02
N ARG A 454 20.49 -8.99 13.77
CA ARG A 454 21.13 -9.32 15.06
C ARG A 454 20.11 -9.66 16.15
N ARG A 455 18.95 -9.00 16.15
CA ARG A 455 17.88 -9.29 17.09
C ARG A 455 17.37 -10.72 16.90
N VAL A 456 17.06 -11.12 15.67
CA VAL A 456 16.58 -12.47 15.36
C VAL A 456 17.64 -13.52 15.67
N GLU A 457 18.93 -13.25 15.43
CA GLU A 457 20.01 -14.13 15.87
C GLU A 457 19.98 -14.39 17.39
N GLY A 458 19.65 -13.37 18.19
CA GLY A 458 19.48 -13.50 19.63
C GLY A 458 18.27 -14.34 20.06
N LEU A 459 17.34 -14.63 19.14
CA LEU A 459 16.15 -15.47 19.37
C LEU A 459 16.35 -16.93 18.96
N LEU A 460 17.51 -17.28 18.40
CA LEU A 460 17.77 -18.65 17.98
C LEU A 460 17.83 -19.60 19.17
N SER A 461 17.20 -20.75 19.00
CA SER A 461 17.29 -21.84 19.97
C SER A 461 18.70 -22.46 19.96
N PRO A 462 19.03 -23.35 20.92
CA PRO A 462 20.34 -24.00 20.96
C PRO A 462 20.70 -24.81 19.70
N THR A 463 19.73 -25.17 18.86
CA THR A 463 19.94 -25.83 17.57
C THR A 463 20.29 -24.84 16.45
N GLY A 464 20.26 -23.53 16.71
CA GLY A 464 20.53 -22.48 15.73
C GLY A 464 19.33 -22.16 14.81
N LEU A 465 18.12 -22.57 15.21
CA LEU A 465 16.88 -22.37 14.45
C LEU A 465 16.05 -21.25 15.08
N TRP A 466 15.25 -20.57 14.25
CA TRP A 466 14.26 -19.62 14.73
C TRP A 466 12.93 -20.33 14.95
N ASP A 467 12.87 -21.14 16.01
CA ASP A 467 11.74 -22.04 16.32
C ASP A 467 11.09 -21.76 17.69
N GLN A 468 11.36 -20.58 18.24
CA GLN A 468 10.80 -20.09 19.51
C GLN A 468 10.05 -18.78 19.29
N GLY A 469 9.12 -18.49 20.21
CA GLY A 469 8.29 -17.29 20.15
C GLY A 469 7.08 -17.44 19.24
N PHE A 470 6.26 -16.39 19.19
CA PHE A 470 5.08 -16.35 18.34
C PHE A 470 5.48 -16.14 16.88
N GLN A 471 4.78 -16.82 15.98
CA GLN A 471 4.93 -16.68 14.53
C GLN A 471 3.54 -16.78 13.91
N PHE A 472 3.24 -15.89 12.94
CA PHE A 472 2.02 -16.00 12.14
C PHE A 472 2.07 -17.20 11.17
N GLY A 473 3.26 -17.60 10.74
CA GLY A 473 3.45 -18.71 9.82
C GLY A 473 2.98 -18.39 8.40
N ASP A 474 2.52 -19.43 7.70
CA ASP A 474 1.93 -19.30 6.37
C ASP A 474 0.45 -18.90 6.47
N TRP A 475 0.23 -17.70 7.01
CA TRP A 475 -1.09 -17.13 7.32
C TRP A 475 -2.08 -17.24 6.16
N LEU A 476 -3.33 -17.61 6.46
CA LEU A 476 -4.39 -17.85 5.47
C LEU A 476 -4.08 -18.97 4.46
N ASP A 477 -3.36 -20.01 4.89
CA ASP A 477 -3.37 -21.31 4.24
C ASP A 477 -4.84 -21.74 4.00
N PRO A 478 -5.24 -22.13 2.78
CA PRO A 478 -6.63 -22.48 2.47
C PRO A 478 -7.18 -23.69 3.24
N ASP A 479 -6.31 -24.53 3.83
CA ASP A 479 -6.74 -25.63 4.70
C ASP A 479 -6.94 -25.20 6.17
N ALA A 480 -6.54 -23.98 6.54
CA ALA A 480 -6.76 -23.43 7.87
C ALA A 480 -8.25 -23.05 8.05
N ALA A 481 -8.78 -23.31 9.24
CA ALA A 481 -10.17 -22.96 9.54
C ALA A 481 -10.37 -21.43 9.53
N PRO A 482 -11.57 -20.92 9.16
CA PRO A 482 -11.83 -19.48 9.12
C PRO A 482 -11.52 -18.71 10.41
N ASP A 483 -11.69 -19.36 11.57
CA ASP A 483 -11.44 -18.85 12.92
C ASP A 483 -10.00 -19.09 13.43
N GLU A 484 -9.19 -19.89 12.72
CA GLU A 484 -7.79 -20.18 13.06
C GLU A 484 -6.84 -19.92 11.87
N PRO A 485 -6.80 -18.70 11.30
CA PRO A 485 -5.99 -18.37 10.13
C PRO A 485 -4.46 -18.56 10.30
N TRP A 486 -3.97 -18.72 11.53
CA TRP A 486 -2.57 -19.07 11.85
C TRP A 486 -2.26 -20.57 11.74
N ALA A 487 -3.27 -21.45 11.69
CA ALA A 487 -3.11 -22.90 11.78
C ALA A 487 -2.75 -23.54 10.43
N ALA A 488 -1.70 -23.03 9.79
CA ALA A 488 -1.22 -23.52 8.50
C ALA A 488 -0.55 -24.90 8.59
N LYS A 489 -0.48 -25.61 7.45
CA LYS A 489 0.22 -26.91 7.36
C LYS A 489 1.74 -26.78 7.55
N ALA A 490 2.28 -25.64 7.13
CA ALA A 490 3.71 -25.35 7.22
C ALA A 490 4.13 -25.09 8.67
N ASP A 491 5.11 -25.84 9.16
CA ASP A 491 5.72 -25.62 10.48
C ASP A 491 6.29 -24.20 10.56
N THR A 492 5.89 -23.46 11.59
CA THR A 492 6.24 -22.05 11.75
C THR A 492 7.75 -21.84 11.94
N GLY A 493 8.46 -22.79 12.56
CA GLY A 493 9.92 -22.74 12.72
C GLY A 493 10.66 -22.98 11.40
N VAL A 494 10.12 -23.82 10.52
CA VAL A 494 10.65 -24.02 9.15
C VAL A 494 10.53 -22.73 8.35
N VAL A 495 9.35 -22.10 8.35
CA VAL A 495 9.11 -20.82 7.67
C VAL A 495 10.03 -19.74 8.23
N ALA A 496 10.06 -19.58 9.56
CA ALA A 496 10.86 -18.54 10.21
C ALA A 496 12.36 -18.70 9.98
N THR A 497 12.89 -19.92 10.09
CA THR A 497 14.31 -20.19 9.83
C THR A 497 14.68 -19.92 8.36
N ALA A 498 13.80 -20.24 7.40
CA ALA A 498 14.03 -19.93 6.00
C ALA A 498 14.06 -18.40 5.76
N CYS A 499 13.14 -17.64 6.37
CA CYS A 499 13.13 -16.17 6.30
C CYS A 499 14.42 -15.56 6.85
N LEU A 500 14.87 -16.01 8.03
CA LEU A 500 16.14 -15.55 8.60
C LEU A 500 17.33 -15.85 7.69
N TYR A 501 17.39 -17.03 7.07
CA TYR A 501 18.47 -17.36 6.14
C TYR A 501 18.54 -16.32 5.01
N ARG A 502 17.40 -16.03 4.37
CA ARG A 502 17.31 -15.02 3.32
C ARG A 502 17.74 -13.64 3.82
N THR A 503 17.28 -13.25 5.00
CA THR A 503 17.60 -11.96 5.60
C THR A 503 19.07 -11.82 5.95
N ALA A 504 19.70 -12.84 6.53
CA ALA A 504 21.13 -12.82 6.78
C ALA A 504 21.94 -12.69 5.47
N CYS A 505 21.51 -13.36 4.39
CA CYS A 505 22.11 -13.22 3.06
C CYS A 505 21.96 -11.78 2.52
N ILE A 506 20.75 -11.22 2.53
CA ILE A 506 20.48 -9.85 2.06
C ILE A 506 21.25 -8.81 2.87
N THR A 507 21.27 -8.93 4.21
CA THR A 507 22.00 -8.01 5.09
C THR A 507 23.50 -8.10 4.86
N ALA A 508 24.05 -9.31 4.65
CA ALA A 508 25.47 -9.47 4.30
C ALA A 508 25.82 -8.83 2.95
N GLN A 509 24.97 -9.04 1.93
CA GLN A 509 25.17 -8.44 0.61
C GLN A 509 25.06 -6.92 0.67
N THR A 510 24.11 -6.40 1.44
CA THR A 510 23.97 -4.96 1.70
C THR A 510 25.21 -4.41 2.38
N ALA A 511 25.70 -5.05 3.44
CA ALA A 511 26.93 -4.65 4.13
C ALA A 511 28.13 -4.59 3.16
N ARG A 512 28.24 -5.56 2.25
CA ARG A 512 29.28 -5.59 1.21
C ARG A 512 29.16 -4.43 0.23
N LEU A 513 27.96 -4.14 -0.27
CA LEU A 513 27.69 -3.00 -1.16
C LEU A 513 28.07 -1.66 -0.50
N LEU A 514 27.88 -1.54 0.82
CA LEU A 514 28.21 -0.35 1.59
C LEU A 514 29.65 -0.33 2.14
N GLY A 515 30.49 -1.30 1.76
CA GLY A 515 31.89 -1.38 2.21
C GLY A 515 32.08 -1.79 3.69
N LYS A 516 31.03 -2.28 4.35
CA LYS A 516 31.05 -2.74 5.76
C LYS A 516 31.53 -4.19 5.85
N THR A 517 32.82 -4.39 5.58
CA THR A 517 33.44 -5.71 5.38
C THR A 517 33.27 -6.66 6.59
N ASP A 518 33.44 -6.15 7.82
CA ASP A 518 33.31 -6.98 9.02
C ASP A 518 31.87 -7.47 9.24
N ASP A 519 30.88 -6.59 9.03
CA ASP A 519 29.47 -6.95 9.12
C ASP A 519 29.07 -7.94 8.01
N ALA A 520 29.58 -7.76 6.78
CA ALA A 520 29.32 -8.70 5.69
C ALA A 520 29.81 -10.11 6.05
N ALA A 521 31.04 -10.24 6.55
CA ALA A 521 31.61 -11.51 6.98
C ALA A 521 30.84 -12.11 8.17
N TYR A 522 30.36 -11.28 9.10
CA TYR A 522 29.54 -11.69 10.24
C TYR A 522 28.20 -12.30 9.80
N PHE A 523 27.45 -11.58 8.97
CA PHE A 523 26.13 -12.03 8.51
C PHE A 523 26.22 -13.22 7.53
N GLU A 524 27.30 -13.33 6.74
CA GLU A 524 27.61 -14.54 5.95
C GLU A 524 27.81 -15.78 6.82
N GLN A 525 28.52 -15.64 7.95
CA GLN A 525 28.70 -16.74 8.90
C GLN A 525 27.39 -17.12 9.59
N LEU A 526 26.54 -16.15 9.92
CA LEU A 526 25.20 -16.41 10.43
C LEU A 526 24.36 -17.19 9.42
N ALA A 527 24.28 -16.72 8.17
CA ALA A 527 23.56 -17.41 7.10
C ALA A 527 24.07 -18.85 6.91
N GLY A 528 25.38 -19.05 6.92
CA GLY A 528 25.99 -20.38 6.84
C GLY A 528 25.59 -21.32 7.99
N ARG A 529 25.56 -20.83 9.23
CA ARG A 529 25.11 -21.61 10.40
C ARG A 529 23.63 -21.95 10.32
N VAL A 530 22.78 -20.96 10.03
CA VAL A 530 21.32 -21.15 9.91
C VAL A 530 21.00 -22.18 8.82
N ARG A 531 21.66 -22.10 7.66
CA ARG A 531 21.50 -23.09 6.59
C ARG A 531 21.88 -24.51 7.01
N ALA A 532 22.99 -24.65 7.74
CA ALA A 532 23.43 -25.94 8.25
C ALA A 532 22.42 -26.53 9.25
N SER A 533 21.93 -25.71 10.19
CA SER A 533 20.90 -26.11 11.15
C SER A 533 19.58 -26.47 10.46
N PHE A 534 19.16 -25.71 9.44
CA PHE A 534 17.98 -26.03 8.64
C PHE A 534 18.11 -27.42 8.00
N ALA A 535 19.24 -27.70 7.35
CA ALA A 535 19.49 -28.99 6.72
C ALA A 535 19.52 -30.14 7.73
N GLU A 536 20.11 -29.94 8.92
CA GLU A 536 20.21 -30.97 9.96
C GLU A 536 18.85 -31.30 10.60
N HIS A 537 18.01 -30.30 10.86
CA HIS A 537 16.83 -30.46 11.71
C HIS A 537 15.49 -30.49 10.95
N TYR A 538 15.45 -29.96 9.73
CA TYR A 538 14.23 -29.87 8.93
C TYR A 538 14.27 -30.67 7.64
N VAL A 539 15.44 -31.14 7.18
CA VAL A 539 15.54 -31.99 5.98
C VAL A 539 15.84 -33.43 6.39
N ALA A 540 14.95 -34.35 6.05
CA ALA A 540 15.12 -35.77 6.31
C ALA A 540 16.18 -36.39 5.39
N ALA A 541 16.62 -37.61 5.71
CA ALA A 541 17.66 -38.31 4.95
C ALA A 541 17.26 -38.62 3.49
N ASP A 542 15.97 -38.67 3.18
CA ASP A 542 15.43 -38.85 1.84
C ASP A 542 15.21 -37.52 1.08
N GLY A 543 15.52 -36.38 1.71
CA GLY A 543 15.33 -35.04 1.15
C GLY A 543 14.01 -34.37 1.53
N THR A 544 13.07 -35.08 2.15
CA THR A 544 11.78 -34.52 2.56
C THR A 544 11.96 -33.40 3.58
N ILE A 545 11.35 -32.25 3.35
CA ILE A 545 11.35 -31.15 4.32
C ILE A 545 10.19 -31.37 5.30
N ARG A 546 10.41 -31.09 6.60
CA ARG A 546 9.35 -31.11 7.63
C ARG A 546 8.08 -30.38 7.14
N SER A 547 6.92 -30.94 7.49
CA SER A 547 5.57 -30.62 6.98
C SER A 547 5.25 -31.13 5.58
N ASP A 548 6.24 -31.37 4.71
CA ASP A 548 6.05 -31.90 3.35
C ASP A 548 4.90 -31.24 2.59
N CYS A 549 4.89 -29.90 2.56
CA CYS A 549 3.84 -29.10 1.94
C CYS A 549 4.43 -28.07 0.95
N THR A 550 3.59 -27.52 0.08
CA THR A 550 4.02 -26.62 -1.01
C THR A 550 4.81 -25.41 -0.49
N THR A 551 4.43 -24.84 0.66
CA THR A 551 5.08 -23.65 1.23
C THR A 551 6.53 -23.91 1.62
N VAL A 552 6.82 -25.02 2.31
CA VAL A 552 8.20 -25.27 2.80
C VAL A 552 9.15 -25.52 1.63
N TYR A 553 8.70 -26.19 0.56
CA TYR A 553 9.49 -26.38 -0.64
C TYR A 553 9.64 -25.08 -1.43
N ALA A 554 8.57 -24.30 -1.60
CA ALA A 554 8.62 -23.01 -2.29
C ALA A 554 9.63 -22.07 -1.64
N LEU A 555 9.63 -21.93 -0.31
CA LEU A 555 10.57 -21.09 0.41
C LEU A 555 11.99 -21.65 0.33
N ALA A 556 12.17 -22.96 0.53
CA ALA A 556 13.50 -23.57 0.49
C ALA A 556 14.19 -23.40 -0.87
N ILE A 557 13.41 -23.49 -1.95
CA ILE A 557 13.87 -23.28 -3.33
C ILE A 557 14.09 -21.79 -3.60
N ALA A 558 13.12 -20.93 -3.34
CA ALA A 558 13.20 -19.51 -3.68
C ALA A 558 14.25 -18.74 -2.86
N PHE A 559 14.54 -19.18 -1.64
CA PHE A 559 15.55 -18.56 -0.78
C PHE A 559 16.92 -19.24 -0.87
N ASP A 560 17.04 -20.30 -1.67
CA ASP A 560 18.28 -21.06 -1.90
C ASP A 560 18.91 -21.64 -0.61
N VAL A 561 18.08 -22.13 0.30
CA VAL A 561 18.54 -22.72 1.57
C VAL A 561 19.05 -24.16 1.41
N LEU A 562 18.74 -24.82 0.28
CA LEU A 562 19.12 -26.21 0.03
C LEU A 562 20.57 -26.29 -0.46
N HIS A 563 21.39 -27.13 0.19
CA HIS A 563 22.85 -27.11 0.07
C HIS A 563 23.43 -27.88 -1.12
N THR A 564 22.61 -28.63 -1.87
CA THR A 564 23.05 -29.35 -3.08
C THR A 564 22.03 -29.23 -4.20
N GLU A 565 22.52 -29.31 -5.44
CA GLU A 565 21.69 -29.39 -6.64
C GLU A 565 20.70 -30.57 -6.57
N GLY A 566 21.14 -31.73 -6.06
CA GLY A 566 20.27 -32.92 -5.92
C GLY A 566 19.11 -32.73 -4.94
N LEU A 567 19.32 -32.04 -3.82
CA LEU A 567 18.22 -31.70 -2.91
C LEU A 567 17.28 -30.65 -3.52
N ARG A 568 17.83 -29.69 -4.26
CA ARG A 568 17.04 -28.68 -4.96
C ARG A 568 16.17 -29.33 -6.04
N GLU A 569 16.72 -30.27 -6.80
CA GLU A 569 15.99 -31.07 -7.80
C GLU A 569 14.90 -31.94 -7.14
N PHE A 570 15.21 -32.62 -6.03
CA PHE A 570 14.20 -33.37 -5.27
C PHE A 570 13.06 -32.46 -4.80
N ALA A 571 13.38 -31.31 -4.21
CA ALA A 571 12.41 -30.35 -3.72
C ALA A 571 11.51 -29.81 -4.85
N GLY A 572 12.07 -29.51 -6.02
CA GLY A 572 11.31 -29.10 -7.21
C GLY A 572 10.31 -30.17 -7.65
N ASN A 573 10.80 -31.40 -7.82
CA ASN A 573 9.96 -32.54 -8.21
C ASN A 573 8.85 -32.81 -7.20
N ARG A 574 9.16 -32.75 -5.89
CA ARG A 574 8.18 -32.95 -4.82
C ARG A 574 7.16 -31.82 -4.78
N LEU A 575 7.57 -30.57 -4.96
CA LEU A 575 6.67 -29.42 -5.06
C LEU A 575 5.69 -29.59 -6.24
N ALA A 576 6.18 -29.97 -7.41
CA ALA A 576 5.36 -30.24 -8.58
C ALA A 576 4.38 -31.41 -8.36
N GLU A 577 4.82 -32.49 -7.68
CA GLU A 577 3.95 -33.59 -7.29
C GLU A 577 2.81 -33.12 -6.36
N LEU A 578 3.12 -32.38 -5.30
CA LEU A 578 2.11 -31.85 -4.36
C LEU A 578 1.08 -30.95 -5.05
N VAL A 579 1.52 -30.11 -6.00
CA VAL A 579 0.63 -29.27 -6.81
C VAL A 579 -0.30 -30.13 -7.68
N ARG A 580 0.21 -31.18 -8.32
CA ARG A 580 -0.60 -32.09 -9.13
C ARG A 580 -1.60 -32.88 -8.28
N ASP A 581 -1.17 -33.36 -7.12
CA ASP A 581 -2.02 -34.11 -6.18
C ASP A 581 -3.16 -33.25 -5.63
N ASN A 582 -2.94 -31.93 -5.50
CA ASN A 582 -3.98 -30.97 -5.13
C ASN A 582 -4.82 -30.47 -6.31
N ASN A 583 -4.75 -31.14 -7.48
CA ASN A 583 -5.43 -30.75 -8.71
C ASN A 583 -5.15 -29.30 -9.14
N TYR A 584 -3.91 -28.83 -8.96
CA TYR A 584 -3.47 -27.47 -9.31
C TYR A 584 -4.23 -26.35 -8.58
N ARG A 585 -4.88 -26.65 -7.44
CA ARG A 585 -5.43 -25.64 -6.55
C ARG A 585 -4.34 -25.09 -5.65
N VAL A 586 -4.43 -23.82 -5.30
CA VAL A 586 -3.47 -23.19 -4.40
C VAL A 586 -3.60 -23.81 -3.01
N SER A 587 -2.47 -24.10 -2.37
CA SER A 587 -2.39 -24.70 -1.03
C SER A 587 -1.47 -23.92 -0.10
N THR A 588 -1.18 -22.66 -0.45
CA THR A 588 -0.26 -21.75 0.25
C THR A 588 -1.01 -20.56 0.83
N GLY A 589 -0.54 -20.08 1.98
CA GLY A 589 -0.91 -18.79 2.55
C GLY A 589 0.03 -17.66 2.12
N PHE A 590 0.17 -16.63 2.94
CA PHE A 590 0.94 -15.41 2.63
C PHE A 590 2.45 -15.66 2.51
N ALA A 591 2.99 -16.66 3.19
CA ALA A 591 4.41 -16.97 3.11
C ALA A 591 4.74 -17.71 1.81
N GLY A 592 3.94 -18.70 1.41
CA GLY A 592 4.23 -19.53 0.22
C GLY A 592 3.81 -18.91 -1.12
N THR A 593 2.67 -18.22 -1.16
CA THR A 593 2.05 -17.72 -2.40
C THR A 593 2.95 -16.83 -3.26
N PRO A 594 3.75 -15.89 -2.71
CA PRO A 594 4.63 -15.03 -3.51
C PRO A 594 5.75 -15.79 -4.24
N PHE A 595 6.08 -17.01 -3.79
CA PHE A 595 7.28 -17.72 -4.23
C PHE A 595 7.00 -19.03 -4.97
N ILE A 596 5.81 -19.62 -4.83
CA ILE A 596 5.52 -20.96 -5.37
C ILE A 596 5.70 -21.06 -6.90
N THR A 597 5.24 -20.08 -7.66
CA THR A 597 5.35 -20.08 -9.14
C THR A 597 6.79 -19.88 -9.60
N HIS A 598 7.56 -19.03 -8.91
CA HIS A 598 9.01 -18.90 -9.14
C HIS A 598 9.73 -20.19 -8.80
N ALA A 599 9.46 -20.80 -7.65
CA ALA A 599 10.09 -22.06 -7.23
C ALA A 599 9.85 -23.21 -8.23
N LEU A 600 8.62 -23.37 -8.70
CA LEU A 600 8.27 -24.33 -9.76
C LEU A 600 9.04 -24.03 -11.05
N THR A 601 9.02 -22.78 -11.51
CA THR A 601 9.68 -22.39 -12.76
C THR A 601 11.20 -22.56 -12.71
N ASP A 602 11.83 -22.13 -11.62
CA ASP A 602 13.28 -22.17 -11.43
C ASP A 602 13.80 -23.61 -11.19
N THR A 603 12.91 -24.58 -11.04
CA THR A 603 13.24 -26.02 -10.95
C THR A 603 12.73 -26.83 -12.14
N GLY A 604 12.26 -26.18 -13.20
CA GLY A 604 11.88 -26.84 -14.46
C GLY A 604 10.41 -27.26 -14.56
N HIS A 605 9.57 -26.89 -13.60
CA HIS A 605 8.15 -27.27 -13.51
C HIS A 605 7.22 -26.11 -13.93
N ALA A 606 7.53 -25.49 -15.07
CA ALA A 606 6.77 -24.33 -15.57
C ALA A 606 5.30 -24.69 -15.87
N ASP A 607 5.04 -25.89 -16.38
CA ASP A 607 3.69 -26.37 -16.67
C ASP A 607 2.79 -26.40 -15.43
N GLU A 608 3.30 -26.88 -14.29
CA GLU A 608 2.61 -26.84 -13.02
C GLU A 608 2.33 -25.39 -12.57
N ALA A 609 3.29 -24.47 -12.76
CA ALA A 609 3.10 -23.06 -12.41
C ALA A 609 1.98 -22.41 -13.24
N TYR A 610 1.95 -22.68 -14.54
CA TYR A 610 0.88 -22.20 -15.44
C TYR A 610 -0.48 -22.80 -15.09
N ARG A 611 -0.55 -24.10 -14.81
CA ARG A 611 -1.81 -24.76 -14.40
C ARG A 611 -2.33 -24.24 -13.07
N LEU A 612 -1.44 -23.95 -12.11
CA LEU A 612 -1.79 -23.32 -10.84
C LEU A 612 -2.36 -21.91 -11.05
N LEU A 613 -1.77 -21.11 -11.95
CA LEU A 613 -2.28 -19.79 -12.31
C LEU A 613 -3.65 -19.87 -13.00
N LEU A 614 -3.85 -20.88 -13.86
CA LEU A 614 -5.04 -21.03 -14.69
C LEU A 614 -6.19 -21.81 -14.05
N GLU A 615 -6.01 -22.34 -12.83
CA GLU A 615 -7.09 -23.00 -12.10
C GLU A 615 -8.20 -21.98 -11.75
N GLU A 616 -9.45 -22.38 -11.96
CA GLU A 616 -10.63 -21.50 -11.80
C GLU A 616 -11.48 -21.89 -10.57
N SER A 617 -11.29 -23.08 -9.99
CA SER A 617 -12.02 -23.52 -8.82
C SER A 617 -11.45 -22.91 -7.54
N CYS A 618 -12.28 -22.74 -6.51
CA CYS A 618 -11.82 -22.39 -5.18
C CYS A 618 -11.00 -23.54 -4.54
N PRO A 619 -9.81 -23.28 -3.94
CA PRO A 619 -9.04 -22.03 -3.93
C PRO A 619 -8.10 -21.87 -5.15
N SER A 620 -8.12 -20.70 -5.78
CA SER A 620 -7.20 -20.31 -6.88
C SER A 620 -7.19 -18.80 -7.09
N TRP A 621 -6.26 -18.28 -7.90
CA TRP A 621 -6.25 -16.85 -8.26
C TRP A 621 -7.38 -16.46 -9.21
N LEU A 622 -7.82 -17.35 -10.12
CA LEU A 622 -8.88 -17.03 -11.06
C LEU A 622 -10.27 -17.29 -10.50
N TYR A 623 -10.42 -18.07 -9.42
CA TYR A 623 -11.70 -18.23 -8.75
C TYR A 623 -12.36 -16.89 -8.38
N PRO A 624 -11.71 -15.95 -7.66
CA PRO A 624 -12.27 -14.63 -7.43
C PRO A 624 -12.68 -13.89 -8.72
N VAL A 625 -11.88 -14.02 -9.78
CA VAL A 625 -12.15 -13.40 -11.08
C VAL A 625 -13.45 -13.96 -11.69
N THR A 626 -13.66 -15.28 -11.64
CA THR A 626 -14.90 -15.92 -12.12
C THR A 626 -16.13 -15.51 -11.29
N MET A 627 -15.92 -15.14 -10.02
CA MET A 627 -16.93 -14.60 -9.11
C MET A 627 -17.17 -13.09 -9.30
N GLY A 628 -16.49 -12.43 -10.25
CA GLY A 628 -16.66 -11.01 -10.56
C GLY A 628 -15.82 -10.06 -9.70
N ALA A 629 -14.77 -10.55 -9.06
CA ALA A 629 -13.81 -9.73 -8.34
C ALA A 629 -13.13 -8.70 -9.26
N THR A 630 -12.96 -7.49 -8.75
CA THR A 630 -12.26 -6.39 -9.43
C THR A 630 -11.01 -5.92 -8.67
N THR A 631 -10.67 -6.63 -7.59
CA THR A 631 -9.54 -6.46 -6.68
C THR A 631 -9.14 -7.85 -6.18
N VAL A 632 -7.94 -7.99 -5.63
CA VAL A 632 -7.52 -9.25 -4.99
C VAL A 632 -8.15 -9.34 -3.60
N TRP A 633 -8.61 -10.53 -3.22
CA TRP A 633 -9.25 -10.77 -1.92
C TRP A 633 -8.19 -11.16 -0.87
N GLU A 634 -8.52 -10.95 0.41
CA GLU A 634 -7.68 -11.37 1.53
C GLU A 634 -7.62 -12.90 1.65
N ARG A 635 -8.77 -13.56 1.55
CA ARG A 635 -8.88 -15.01 1.56
C ARG A 635 -9.11 -15.52 0.14
N TRP A 636 -8.61 -16.72 -0.14
CA TRP A 636 -8.93 -17.45 -1.37
C TRP A 636 -10.44 -17.61 -1.57
N ASP A 637 -11.19 -17.68 -0.48
CA ASP A 637 -12.62 -17.92 -0.42
C ASP A 637 -13.37 -16.79 0.32
N SER A 638 -12.90 -15.53 0.25
CA SER A 638 -13.61 -14.37 0.85
C SER A 638 -15.10 -14.35 0.48
N MET A 639 -15.44 -14.78 -0.75
CA MET A 639 -16.78 -15.22 -1.12
C MET A 639 -16.75 -16.72 -1.41
N LEU A 640 -17.69 -17.45 -0.81
CA LEU A 640 -17.87 -18.88 -0.99
C LEU A 640 -18.51 -19.20 -2.36
N PRO A 641 -18.39 -20.44 -2.86
CA PRO A 641 -18.92 -20.80 -4.18
C PRO A 641 -20.44 -20.63 -4.34
N ASP A 642 -21.19 -20.53 -3.25
CA ASP A 642 -22.64 -20.27 -3.24
C ASP A 642 -22.99 -18.77 -3.26
N GLY A 643 -21.99 -17.88 -3.25
CA GLY A 643 -22.15 -16.43 -3.28
C GLY A 643 -22.27 -15.78 -1.90
N THR A 644 -22.23 -16.56 -0.81
CA THR A 644 -22.20 -16.02 0.56
C THR A 644 -20.80 -15.55 0.95
N ILE A 645 -20.72 -14.58 1.85
CA ILE A 645 -19.43 -14.10 2.35
C ILE A 645 -18.86 -15.12 3.33
N ASN A 646 -17.54 -15.33 3.31
CA ASN A 646 -16.87 -16.18 4.30
C ASN A 646 -17.30 -15.79 5.72
N PRO A 647 -17.66 -16.76 6.59
CA PRO A 647 -18.18 -16.47 7.93
C PRO A 647 -17.13 -15.87 8.88
N GLY A 648 -15.84 -15.92 8.53
CA GLY A 648 -14.77 -15.29 9.30
C GLY A 648 -14.95 -13.78 9.43
N GLU A 649 -14.73 -13.25 10.63
CA GLU A 649 -14.77 -11.81 10.91
C GLU A 649 -13.67 -11.03 10.15
N MET A 650 -12.53 -11.67 9.89
CA MET A 650 -11.44 -11.13 9.07
C MET A 650 -11.63 -11.57 7.61
N THR A 651 -12.47 -10.83 6.88
CA THR A 651 -12.75 -11.07 5.46
C THR A 651 -12.73 -9.75 4.68
N SER A 652 -11.74 -9.55 3.83
CA SER A 652 -11.61 -8.40 2.92
C SER A 652 -11.70 -8.82 1.45
N PHE A 653 -12.29 -7.98 0.61
CA PHE A 653 -12.32 -8.12 -0.85
C PHE A 653 -11.30 -7.22 -1.55
N ASN A 654 -10.40 -6.56 -0.81
CA ASN A 654 -9.33 -5.73 -1.33
C ASN A 654 -8.07 -5.83 -0.46
N HIS A 655 -7.20 -6.77 -0.80
CA HIS A 655 -5.93 -7.03 -0.12
C HIS A 655 -4.87 -7.47 -1.15
N TYR A 656 -3.73 -6.78 -1.22
CA TYR A 656 -2.76 -7.02 -2.31
C TYR A 656 -1.84 -8.23 -2.12
N ALA A 657 -1.76 -8.84 -0.93
CA ALA A 657 -0.74 -9.84 -0.59
C ALA A 657 -0.74 -11.05 -1.56
N LEU A 658 -1.91 -11.64 -1.82
CA LEU A 658 -2.05 -12.75 -2.78
C LEU A 658 -1.84 -12.33 -4.25
N GLY A 659 -1.81 -11.02 -4.51
CA GLY A 659 -1.48 -10.42 -5.79
C GLY A 659 0.02 -10.42 -6.11
N ALA A 660 0.88 -10.83 -5.17
CA ALA A 660 2.33 -10.92 -5.38
C ALA A 660 2.72 -11.88 -6.53
N VAL A 661 1.82 -12.77 -6.97
CA VAL A 661 2.00 -13.62 -8.17
C VAL A 661 2.27 -12.80 -9.44
N ALA A 662 1.86 -11.53 -9.48
CA ALA A 662 2.14 -10.67 -10.62
C ALA A 662 3.64 -10.46 -10.87
N ASP A 663 4.50 -10.53 -9.85
CA ASP A 663 5.96 -10.51 -10.04
C ASP A 663 6.41 -11.65 -10.98
N TRP A 664 5.86 -12.86 -10.77
CA TRP A 664 6.10 -13.99 -11.67
C TRP A 664 5.49 -13.77 -13.06
N MET A 665 4.28 -13.22 -13.13
CA MET A 665 3.67 -12.86 -14.43
C MET A 665 4.56 -11.89 -15.22
N HIS A 666 5.19 -10.91 -14.58
CA HIS A 666 6.05 -9.94 -15.27
C HIS A 666 7.40 -10.55 -15.66
N LYS A 667 7.99 -11.34 -14.77
CA LYS A 667 9.37 -11.86 -14.89
C LYS A 667 9.49 -13.16 -15.68
N ALA A 668 8.51 -14.05 -15.58
CA ALA A 668 8.52 -15.35 -16.26
C ALA A 668 7.64 -15.31 -17.51
N VAL A 669 6.35 -15.01 -17.37
CA VAL A 669 5.43 -14.91 -18.52
C VAL A 669 5.82 -13.73 -19.40
N GLY A 670 6.02 -12.55 -18.81
CA GLY A 670 6.41 -11.33 -19.50
C GLY A 670 7.88 -11.28 -19.91
N GLY A 671 8.74 -12.03 -19.21
CA GLY A 671 10.14 -12.22 -19.58
C GLY A 671 11.09 -11.05 -19.27
N ILE A 672 10.71 -10.08 -18.43
CA ILE A 672 11.58 -8.95 -18.06
C ILE A 672 12.14 -9.18 -16.65
N ARG A 673 13.45 -9.42 -16.51
CA ARG A 673 14.13 -9.57 -15.21
C ARG A 673 15.35 -8.65 -15.10
N PRO A 674 15.65 -8.06 -13.92
CA PRO A 674 16.91 -7.37 -13.72
C PRO A 674 18.07 -8.38 -13.61
N LEU A 675 19.19 -8.10 -14.27
CA LEU A 675 20.49 -8.77 -14.05
C LEU A 675 21.48 -7.90 -13.30
N ALA A 676 21.22 -6.58 -13.29
CA ALA A 676 21.86 -5.63 -12.41
C ALA A 676 20.77 -4.74 -11.78
N PRO A 677 21.05 -4.15 -10.60
CA PRO A 677 20.12 -3.26 -9.91
C PRO A 677 19.66 -2.11 -10.82
N GLY A 678 18.40 -1.69 -10.67
CA GLY A 678 17.83 -0.61 -11.48
C GLY A 678 17.60 -0.98 -12.94
N TYR A 679 17.67 -2.27 -13.30
CA TYR A 679 17.67 -2.73 -14.69
C TYR A 679 18.84 -2.17 -15.52
N GLY A 680 19.98 -1.87 -14.89
CA GLY A 680 21.20 -1.45 -15.59
C GLY A 680 21.77 -2.52 -16.53
N LYS A 681 21.37 -3.77 -16.31
CA LYS A 681 21.45 -4.90 -17.24
C LYS A 681 20.17 -5.72 -17.09
N VAL A 682 19.60 -6.20 -18.19
CA VAL A 682 18.31 -6.88 -18.21
C VAL A 682 18.44 -8.30 -18.75
N ARG A 683 17.62 -9.23 -18.28
CA ARG A 683 17.40 -10.51 -18.95
C ARG A 683 16.05 -10.48 -19.65
N ILE A 684 16.06 -10.81 -20.94
CA ILE A 684 14.87 -11.03 -21.76
C ILE A 684 14.71 -12.54 -21.91
N ALA A 685 13.81 -13.12 -21.13
CA ALA A 685 13.56 -14.56 -21.10
C ALA A 685 12.07 -14.86 -20.93
N PRO A 686 11.23 -14.53 -21.93
CA PRO A 686 9.83 -14.94 -21.89
C PRO A 686 9.74 -16.46 -21.89
N LEU A 687 8.91 -17.00 -21.01
CA LEU A 687 8.70 -18.43 -20.86
C LEU A 687 7.25 -18.75 -21.23
N PRO A 688 6.94 -19.06 -22.51
CA PRO A 688 5.61 -19.51 -22.90
C PRO A 688 5.19 -20.76 -22.14
N GLY A 689 3.91 -20.92 -21.88
CA GLY A 689 3.35 -22.09 -21.21
C GLY A 689 1.90 -22.34 -21.59
N VAL A 690 1.37 -23.47 -21.13
CA VAL A 690 0.02 -23.91 -21.49
C VAL A 690 -1.04 -22.84 -21.20
N GLY A 691 -1.94 -22.61 -22.17
CA GLY A 691 -3.08 -21.69 -22.03
C GLY A 691 -2.76 -20.20 -22.28
N ILE A 692 -1.51 -19.84 -22.56
CA ILE A 692 -1.12 -18.49 -22.98
C ILE A 692 -0.33 -18.55 -24.29
N ASP A 693 -0.89 -17.99 -25.35
CA ASP A 693 -0.33 -18.02 -26.71
C ASP A 693 0.50 -16.77 -27.03
N TRP A 694 0.25 -15.67 -26.32
CA TRP A 694 1.01 -14.43 -26.44
C TRP A 694 0.99 -13.65 -25.13
N ALA A 695 2.02 -12.85 -24.89
CA ALA A 695 2.03 -11.83 -23.85
C ALA A 695 2.82 -10.58 -24.27
N ARG A 696 2.41 -9.43 -23.74
CA ARG A 696 3.08 -8.14 -23.89
C ARG A 696 3.29 -7.53 -22.52
N THR A 697 4.54 -7.19 -22.22
CA THR A 697 4.95 -6.59 -20.95
C THR A 697 5.81 -5.37 -21.22
N SER A 698 5.64 -4.31 -20.43
CA SER A 698 6.55 -3.16 -20.46
C SER A 698 6.82 -2.64 -19.06
N LEU A 699 8.00 -2.05 -18.87
CA LEU A 699 8.43 -1.43 -17.63
C LEU A 699 9.24 -0.16 -17.93
N LYS A 700 8.83 0.97 -17.35
CA LYS A 700 9.64 2.20 -17.29
C LYS A 700 10.68 2.05 -16.17
N THR A 701 11.93 1.79 -16.55
CA THR A 701 13.08 1.68 -15.63
C THR A 701 13.76 3.04 -15.47
N PRO A 702 14.71 3.20 -14.52
CA PRO A 702 15.58 4.38 -14.44
C PRO A 702 16.35 4.69 -15.73
N HIS A 703 16.53 3.70 -16.61
CA HIS A 703 17.26 3.84 -17.87
C HIS A 703 16.35 4.07 -19.09
N GLY A 704 15.02 3.98 -18.93
CA GLY A 704 14.04 4.09 -20.01
C GLY A 704 13.09 2.89 -20.05
N THR A 705 12.28 2.79 -21.09
CA THR A 705 11.30 1.70 -21.21
C THR A 705 11.94 0.42 -21.76
N VAL A 706 11.81 -0.68 -21.01
CA VAL A 706 12.00 -2.04 -21.52
C VAL A 706 10.62 -2.59 -21.90
N SER A 707 10.49 -3.18 -23.09
CA SER A 707 9.29 -3.91 -23.47
C SER A 707 9.62 -5.26 -24.09
N VAL A 708 8.77 -6.25 -23.83
CA VAL A 708 8.86 -7.58 -24.41
C VAL A 708 7.46 -7.99 -24.86
N GLU A 709 7.33 -8.34 -26.12
CA GLU A 709 6.15 -8.96 -26.71
C GLU A 709 6.55 -10.29 -27.30
N TRP A 710 5.79 -11.34 -27.01
CA TRP A 710 5.99 -12.63 -27.63
C TRP A 710 4.68 -13.28 -28.05
N ARG A 711 4.76 -14.15 -29.04
CA ARG A 711 3.64 -14.96 -29.53
C ARG A 711 4.11 -16.32 -30.05
N LEU A 712 3.27 -17.33 -29.90
CA LEU A 712 3.42 -18.64 -30.52
C LEU A 712 2.69 -18.68 -31.87
N ASP A 713 3.39 -19.08 -32.93
CA ASP A 713 2.81 -19.28 -34.28
C ASP A 713 3.41 -20.54 -34.91
N GLY A 714 2.58 -21.54 -35.19
CA GLY A 714 3.03 -22.80 -35.83
C GLY A 714 4.13 -23.55 -35.07
N GLY A 715 4.18 -23.44 -33.74
CA GLY A 715 5.23 -24.04 -32.90
C GLY A 715 6.51 -23.20 -32.77
N ALA A 716 6.59 -22.05 -33.43
CA ALA A 716 7.68 -21.10 -33.26
C ALA A 716 7.30 -20.00 -32.25
N LEU A 717 8.25 -19.66 -31.38
CA LEU A 717 8.18 -18.51 -30.48
C LEU A 717 8.76 -17.28 -31.20
N HIS A 718 7.94 -16.27 -31.45
CA HIS A 718 8.38 -14.97 -31.94
C HIS A 718 8.46 -13.98 -30.79
N VAL A 719 9.58 -13.28 -30.66
CA VAL A 719 9.79 -12.28 -29.61
C VAL A 719 10.22 -10.95 -30.23
N GLU A 720 9.57 -9.87 -29.86
CA GLU A 720 10.03 -8.50 -30.10
C GLU A 720 10.36 -7.87 -28.74
N ALA A 721 11.56 -7.34 -28.60
CA ALA A 721 12.00 -6.69 -27.37
C ALA A 721 12.62 -5.32 -27.65
N THR A 722 12.24 -4.33 -26.86
CA THR A 722 12.86 -3.00 -26.88
C THR A 722 13.62 -2.78 -25.59
N VAL A 723 14.90 -2.44 -25.72
CA VAL A 723 15.82 -2.18 -24.61
C VAL A 723 16.32 -0.73 -24.73
N PRO A 724 16.37 0.06 -23.65
CA PRO A 724 16.88 1.43 -23.70
C PRO A 724 18.32 1.52 -24.21
N ASP A 725 18.65 2.64 -24.88
CA ASP A 725 20.02 2.91 -25.31
C ASP A 725 20.98 2.92 -24.10
N GLY A 726 22.15 2.28 -24.25
CA GLY A 726 23.14 2.17 -23.18
C GLY A 726 22.88 1.07 -22.14
N VAL A 727 21.79 0.32 -22.26
CA VAL A 727 21.51 -0.88 -21.45
C VAL A 727 21.81 -2.13 -22.28
N GLU A 728 22.46 -3.11 -21.66
CA GLU A 728 22.66 -4.43 -22.23
C GLU A 728 21.55 -5.40 -21.79
N ALA A 729 21.15 -6.30 -22.69
CA ALA A 729 20.22 -7.36 -22.35
C ALA A 729 20.76 -8.75 -22.73
N ASP A 730 20.74 -9.69 -21.78
CA ASP A 730 20.96 -11.10 -22.06
C ASP A 730 19.63 -11.73 -22.47
N VAL A 731 19.60 -12.27 -23.69
CA VAL A 731 18.44 -12.92 -24.29
C VAL A 731 18.59 -14.42 -24.11
N ASP A 732 17.60 -15.03 -23.46
CA ASP A 732 17.54 -16.46 -23.21
C ASP A 732 16.20 -17.00 -23.72
N LEU A 733 16.25 -17.78 -24.79
CA LEU A 733 15.08 -18.29 -25.50
C LEU A 733 15.17 -19.81 -25.59
N PRO A 734 14.04 -20.54 -25.46
CA PRO A 734 14.01 -21.99 -25.58
C PRO A 734 14.70 -22.51 -26.84
N GLY A 735 15.52 -23.55 -26.69
CA GLY A 735 16.23 -24.18 -27.81
C GLY A 735 17.36 -23.34 -28.42
N ARG A 736 17.81 -22.28 -27.76
CA ARG A 736 18.96 -21.46 -28.17
C ARG A 736 19.95 -21.28 -27.02
N GLU A 737 21.22 -21.17 -27.36
CA GLU A 737 22.24 -20.70 -26.42
C GLU A 737 21.98 -19.22 -26.07
N PRO A 738 22.08 -18.82 -24.79
CA PRO A 738 21.93 -17.42 -24.40
C PRO A 738 22.92 -16.49 -25.10
N PHE A 739 22.48 -15.27 -25.45
CA PHE A 739 23.32 -14.27 -26.12
C PHE A 739 22.97 -12.85 -25.69
N THR A 740 23.91 -11.91 -25.82
CA THR A 740 23.72 -10.51 -25.39
C THR A 740 23.39 -9.60 -26.57
N VAL A 741 22.46 -8.67 -26.37
CA VAL A 741 22.16 -7.55 -27.28
C VAL A 741 22.37 -6.21 -26.59
N GLN A 742 22.65 -5.17 -27.38
CA GLN A 742 22.73 -3.78 -26.92
C GLN A 742 21.35 -3.10 -27.02
N GLY A 743 21.23 -1.86 -26.54
CA GLY A 743 20.02 -1.04 -26.67
C GLY A 743 19.46 -0.99 -28.11
N GLY A 744 18.13 -0.93 -28.21
CA GLY A 744 17.38 -0.93 -29.47
C GLY A 744 16.19 -1.91 -29.47
N THR A 745 15.49 -1.98 -30.61
CA THR A 745 14.41 -2.94 -30.84
C THR A 745 14.93 -4.15 -31.61
N HIS A 746 14.72 -5.33 -31.04
CA HIS A 746 15.21 -6.60 -31.56
C HIS A 746 14.06 -7.55 -31.84
N ARG A 747 14.22 -8.41 -32.84
CA ARG A 747 13.27 -9.47 -33.18
C ARG A 747 13.95 -10.82 -33.21
N PHE A 748 13.39 -11.78 -32.50
CA PHE A 748 13.90 -13.13 -32.37
C PHE A 748 12.85 -14.15 -32.79
N THR A 749 13.31 -15.34 -33.16
CA THR A 749 12.43 -16.49 -33.42
C THR A 749 13.11 -17.74 -32.90
N ALA A 750 12.45 -18.50 -32.04
CA ALA A 750 12.95 -19.73 -31.44
C ALA A 750 11.95 -20.88 -31.66
N ASP A 751 12.41 -22.12 -31.50
CA ASP A 751 11.53 -23.29 -31.56
C ASP A 751 10.90 -23.51 -30.18
N ALA A 752 9.57 -23.46 -30.09
CA ALA A 752 8.86 -23.67 -28.84
C ALA A 752 8.62 -25.16 -28.54
N GLY A 753 8.89 -26.05 -29.50
CA GLY A 753 8.62 -27.50 -29.40
C GLY A 753 9.38 -28.26 -28.32
N LEU A 754 10.34 -27.62 -27.63
CA LEU A 754 11.09 -28.19 -26.50
C LEU A 754 10.41 -27.96 -25.14
N LEU A 755 9.27 -27.26 -25.07
CA LEU A 755 8.55 -27.00 -23.82
C LEU A 755 7.54 -28.10 -23.42
N ALA A 756 7.42 -29.18 -24.22
CA ALA A 756 6.37 -30.20 -24.08
C ALA A 756 6.88 -31.60 -23.64
N THR A 757 8.05 -31.69 -22.99
CA THR A 757 8.60 -32.97 -22.48
C THR A 757 8.86 -32.95 -21.00
#